data_AF-A0A954QGY3-F1
#
_entry.id   AF-A0A954QGY3-F1
#
_cell.length_a   1.000
_cell.length_b   1.000
_cell.length_c   1.000
_cell.angle_alpha   90.00
_cell.angle_beta   90.00
_cell.angle_gamma   90.00
#
_symmetry.space_group_name_H-M   'P 1'
#
loop_
_entity.id
_entity.type
_entity.pdbx_description
1 polymer ?
#
loop_
_entity_poly.entity_id
_entity_poly.type
_entity_poly.pdbx_seq_one_letter_code
_entity_poly.pdbx_strand_id
1 'polypeptide(L)'
;MNPWNRRRRIRRAKTTDQQSGNKRSKRLRANGGQLESLEPRMLLAADLDLNGHSLVTLTHVGSEFRLLDAGGATIAQSTSNDGSVVLQGTSGDDTVILDVAQLSTLTLTITGDGSDTLQVSADFDMRLSDGQLTVGATTFTLAESSAGVQSFEHANLTGGNSSNRLTLAGWSGGFSWDGGGGSDALEADVRANNQENSWEIRSADAGYLNQGSFTSVEQLVGGDGGSDVFAFRTVVDDDGLFISTGSLSGSISGRGGDDVLIALDVANTWQVQGTDAGTLNGVSFQSIENLIGGNTVDTFVFANNATISGSVSGGDADASAVSPEIQASGDYATIVSPANDTLDFSAYTGPVTFALQNQVVNGIVTYTNIDNVVGSASNSDQILGPDADYVTWNLTGDGDGEVAGVHFSGFEQYTGADDNTDAFVIATPSTAGPTIVLDGGTGGSDAVLVVQSTPLVVEPILLSPVPTGGTTTHFTNLSLNYSNIAPLSGGVFGAADVVIEGYAFDDTITVSRDPSNSSALRVSYEYETISGQAGMLIYDPITDTQTAAETLLTPTSSLTINGNSGDDTIIIESLSDNFAADLFIYGNYGDDDGIPVDDTDADSVQFGDGTSGGTIDTGGGLLEVYADVVTVSDDVTIDTGASDILFRPRIMSNAQLENLSPLLFPNREVSIDIGANATLRGGSIYLITQSQDISLAETLGASQEVDNFVIGPIADKIESLLALPVKFMYKRNTATITLNEGVVIEGDGTVGIYSTAASDASGVASSSLFSIGYVQAHATATVDIKDNVHITATDAVVITASGDSTASIDTSTDRDVDSTPNPGGTQFAMSLAIANAQLDSTIDVAQTATITAGKSANIAASGNVDSSAGAEAGIFSDGASAVAVGLEFSDANITTTVNGTVIANANPGYFVKFEIDPLVEAADYESTETITKTLVAGDTVKVVSAYDSGIGNPLPAGTIVQYLGADVPQPVNLTTMVFDDATLWQPVSEPAGFVDYENDLINIGPHELVTEDTFTYTNRRGTSIGGLVDGRTYFVIAQEDDPATPGRDESEWVKLAENELRAIQAAYGIDGKTVNLEPSVLGTSADNNKHSFTSDNVDLSTSSVTLPRNGDTVFNAFELGQAVVYHEVAGGGIGGLVDGNTYYVVASTNQTNLQGDTRFTSAQVIQLAESENEARGGVFIELTSVAADSSFRLDAKHVFDTGWSTGLGVVAELEAADAASAAAGLQSNDPDNSLYEKFQEKVSTNAFDKILQGLTKDYR
;
A
#
# COMPACT_ATOMS: atom_id res chain seq x y z
N MET A 1 -51.17 5.47 7.99
CA MET A 1 -52.47 5.19 8.66
C MET A 1 -52.34 5.38 10.17
N ASN A 2 -53.43 5.34 10.94
CA ASN A 2 -53.49 5.44 12.42
C ASN A 2 -54.83 4.78 12.83
N PRO A 3 -54.92 3.85 13.81
CA PRO A 3 -54.87 4.10 15.27
C PRO A 3 -54.07 2.99 16.04
N TRP A 4 -53.89 2.90 17.37
CA TRP A 4 -54.57 3.37 18.59
C TRP A 4 -53.51 3.70 19.69
N ASN A 5 -53.56 4.72 20.55
CA ASN A 5 -54.51 5.02 21.66
C ASN A 5 -54.63 3.88 22.71
N ARG A 6 -54.26 4.00 24.00
CA ARG A 6 -54.33 5.08 25.05
C ARG A 6 -53.57 4.54 26.31
N ARG A 7 -53.30 5.19 27.48
CA ARG A 7 -53.79 6.34 28.30
C ARG A 7 -52.78 6.52 29.50
N ARG A 8 -52.81 7.41 30.53
CA ARG A 8 -53.67 8.54 31.02
C ARG A 8 -52.96 9.41 32.14
N ARG A 9 -52.36 10.57 31.80
CA ARG A 9 -52.09 11.74 32.72
C ARG A 9 -51.07 11.55 33.88
N ILE A 10 -50.42 12.58 34.46
CA ILE A 10 -50.53 14.07 34.37
C ILE A 10 -49.15 14.71 34.05
N ARG A 11 -49.11 15.86 33.36
CA ARG A 11 -47.93 16.76 33.20
C ARG A 11 -48.33 18.24 33.27
N ARG A 12 -47.44 19.12 33.75
CA ARG A 12 -47.16 20.53 33.35
C ARG A 12 -45.98 21.05 34.21
N ALA A 13 -44.90 21.73 33.79
CA ALA A 13 -44.37 22.31 32.53
C ALA A 13 -44.19 23.84 32.56
N LYS A 14 -43.01 24.29 32.11
CA LYS A 14 -42.48 25.67 31.91
C LYS A 14 -42.07 26.50 33.15
N THR A 15 -40.76 26.56 33.36
CA THR A 15 -39.87 27.74 33.43
C THR A 15 -40.46 29.12 33.74
N THR A 16 -39.87 29.86 34.69
CA THR A 16 -39.44 31.30 34.61
C THR A 16 -38.58 31.62 35.85
N ASP A 17 -37.60 32.52 35.75
CA ASP A 17 -36.90 33.16 36.87
C ASP A 17 -37.80 33.99 37.80
N GLN A 18 -37.25 34.44 38.94
CA GLN A 18 -37.13 35.88 39.27
C GLN A 18 -36.47 36.12 40.64
N GLN A 19 -35.29 36.73 40.65
CA GLN A 19 -34.92 37.66 41.74
C GLN A 19 -35.51 39.05 41.42
N SER A 20 -36.16 39.71 42.39
CA SER A 20 -36.12 41.16 42.67
C SER A 20 -37.26 41.58 43.60
N GLY A 21 -36.95 42.17 44.76
CA GLY A 21 -37.95 42.57 45.77
C GLY A 21 -37.46 43.69 46.69
N ASN A 22 -37.46 44.93 46.21
CA ASN A 22 -36.61 46.00 46.76
C ASN A 22 -37.34 46.98 47.72
N LYS A 23 -36.87 47.04 48.99
CA LYS A 23 -36.93 48.17 49.95
C LYS A 23 -38.27 48.70 50.51
N ARG A 24 -38.16 49.10 51.80
CA ARG A 24 -39.02 49.96 52.67
C ARG A 24 -39.99 49.17 53.58
N SER A 25 -40.21 49.55 54.85
CA SER A 25 -39.95 50.86 55.50
C SER A 25 -39.56 50.76 57.00
N LYS A 26 -38.92 51.82 57.54
CA LYS A 26 -38.71 51.98 58.99
C LYS A 26 -40.01 52.44 59.67
N ARG A 27 -40.46 51.72 60.71
CA ARG A 27 -40.85 52.24 62.06
C ARG A 27 -41.77 51.28 62.82
N LEU A 28 -41.43 51.03 64.08
CA LEU A 28 -42.37 51.11 65.20
C LEU A 28 -41.61 51.65 66.44
N ARG A 29 -42.34 52.15 67.44
CA ARG A 29 -41.77 52.90 68.58
C ARG A 29 -42.10 52.23 69.91
N ALA A 30 -41.09 52.21 70.79
CA ALA A 30 -41.15 52.38 72.24
C ALA A 30 -42.34 51.77 73.02
N ASN A 31 -42.08 50.64 73.68
CA ASN A 31 -42.38 50.33 75.09
C ASN A 31 -41.77 48.95 75.42
N GLY A 32 -41.43 48.58 76.65
CA GLY A 32 -41.46 49.36 77.90
C GLY A 32 -41.54 48.45 79.13
N GLY A 33 -40.39 47.98 79.62
CA GLY A 33 -40.30 46.88 80.60
C GLY A 33 -40.27 45.49 79.92
N GLN A 34 -39.78 44.43 80.55
CA GLN A 34 -39.22 44.30 81.91
C GLN A 34 -37.84 43.61 81.89
N LEU A 35 -37.15 43.57 83.04
CA LEU A 35 -35.93 42.78 83.24
C LEU A 35 -36.29 41.30 83.45
N GLU A 36 -35.78 40.43 82.58
CA GLU A 36 -35.55 39.02 82.88
C GLU A 36 -34.11 38.66 82.51
N SER A 37 -33.55 37.66 83.20
CA SER A 37 -32.15 37.25 83.03
C SER A 37 -32.02 36.35 81.81
N LEU A 38 -31.01 36.60 80.98
CA LEU A 38 -30.58 35.67 79.93
C LEU A 38 -29.16 35.18 80.23
N GLU A 39 -28.92 33.94 79.83
CA GLU A 39 -27.80 33.10 80.28
C GLU A 39 -26.50 33.43 79.53
N PRO A 40 -25.33 32.93 79.97
CA PRO A 40 -24.09 33.09 79.23
C PRO A 40 -24.25 32.57 77.80
N ARG A 41 -23.73 33.31 76.82
CA ARG A 41 -23.52 32.76 75.48
C ARG A 41 -22.54 31.61 75.63
N MET A 42 -22.97 30.39 75.30
CA MET A 42 -22.03 29.34 74.92
C MET A 42 -21.30 29.84 73.67
N LEU A 43 -20.01 30.14 73.79
CA LEU A 43 -19.14 30.07 72.61
C LEU A 43 -19.09 28.59 72.26
N LEU A 44 -19.53 28.25 71.05
CA LEU A 44 -19.36 26.91 70.50
C LEU A 44 -17.88 26.78 70.10
N ALA A 45 -17.52 27.39 68.97
CA ALA A 45 -16.15 27.52 68.49
C ALA A 45 -15.34 28.64 69.17
N ALA A 46 -14.01 28.53 69.07
CA ALA A 46 -13.04 29.59 69.34
C ALA A 46 -12.73 30.38 68.06
N ASP A 47 -13.23 31.61 67.97
CA ASP A 47 -12.99 32.56 66.89
C ASP A 47 -11.65 33.32 67.11
N LEU A 48 -10.75 33.33 66.12
CA LEU A 48 -9.37 33.86 66.19
C LEU A 48 -8.98 34.60 64.89
N ASP A 49 -8.58 35.86 65.00
CA ASP A 49 -8.18 36.74 63.89
C ASP A 49 -6.66 36.69 63.69
N LEU A 50 -6.17 36.47 62.47
CA LEU A 50 -4.73 36.46 62.14
C LEU A 50 -4.09 37.86 62.22
N ASN A 51 -4.89 38.92 62.34
CA ASN A 51 -4.48 40.32 62.53
C ASN A 51 -3.52 40.85 61.43
N GLY A 52 -3.55 40.25 60.24
CA GLY A 52 -2.65 40.59 59.12
C GLY A 52 -1.27 39.91 59.16
N HIS A 53 -1.11 38.83 59.94
CA HIS A 53 0.06 37.95 59.89
C HIS A 53 -0.24 36.74 58.98
N SER A 54 0.50 36.57 57.89
CA SER A 54 0.38 35.41 56.99
C SER A 54 1.20 34.18 57.42
N LEU A 55 1.77 34.20 58.63
CA LEU A 55 2.41 33.04 59.26
C LEU A 55 2.15 33.06 60.76
N VAL A 56 1.43 32.04 61.25
CA VAL A 56 0.98 31.94 62.64
C VAL A 56 1.15 30.52 63.17
N THR A 57 1.30 30.37 64.50
CA THR A 57 1.26 29.06 65.17
C THR A 57 0.02 28.95 66.06
N LEU A 58 -0.83 27.95 65.80
CA LEU A 58 -1.96 27.59 66.63
C LEU A 58 -1.51 26.62 67.74
N THR A 59 -1.71 27.02 69.00
CA THR A 59 -1.42 26.21 70.20
C THR A 59 -2.58 26.28 71.20
N HIS A 60 -2.62 25.37 72.18
CA HIS A 60 -3.64 25.36 73.23
C HIS A 60 -3.00 25.35 74.63
N VAL A 61 -3.22 26.42 75.40
CA VAL A 61 -2.58 26.62 76.71
C VAL A 61 -3.65 26.67 77.82
N GLY A 62 -3.78 25.55 78.53
CA GLY A 62 -4.69 25.39 79.67
C GLY A 62 -6.15 25.19 79.26
N SER A 63 -6.82 26.27 78.83
CA SER A 63 -8.19 26.24 78.30
C SER A 63 -8.43 27.28 77.20
N GLU A 64 -7.36 27.87 76.66
CA GLU A 64 -7.39 28.89 75.61
C GLU A 64 -6.61 28.38 74.40
N PHE A 65 -7.25 28.39 73.23
CA PHE A 65 -6.53 28.34 71.96
C PHE A 65 -5.88 29.70 71.70
N ARG A 66 -4.69 29.70 71.11
CA ARG A 66 -3.88 30.89 70.87
C ARG A 66 -3.24 30.83 69.49
N LEU A 67 -3.28 31.96 68.78
CA LEU A 67 -2.38 32.22 67.68
C LEU A 67 -1.14 32.96 68.21
N LEU A 68 0.03 32.45 67.85
CA LEU A 68 1.33 33.10 68.07
C LEU A 68 1.86 33.64 66.73
N ASP A 69 2.58 34.77 66.77
CA ASP A 69 3.42 35.18 65.64
C ASP A 69 4.70 34.33 65.53
N ALA A 70 5.47 34.53 64.45
CA ALA A 70 6.76 33.87 64.25
C ALA A 70 7.85 34.23 65.29
N GLY A 71 7.58 35.18 66.21
CA GLY A 71 8.40 35.47 67.38
C GLY A 71 7.93 34.77 68.67
N GLY A 72 6.85 33.99 68.61
CA GLY A 72 6.22 33.30 69.74
C GLY A 72 5.33 34.20 70.61
N ALA A 73 4.95 35.40 70.14
CA ALA A 73 4.08 36.30 70.88
C ALA A 73 2.60 36.07 70.53
N THR A 74 1.74 35.94 71.55
CA THR A 74 0.29 35.76 71.33
C THR A 74 -0.34 36.98 70.65
N ILE A 75 -0.90 36.78 69.45
CA ILE A 75 -1.63 37.80 68.68
C ILE A 75 -3.15 37.70 68.89
N ALA A 76 -3.68 36.48 69.02
CA ALA A 76 -5.09 36.22 69.31
C ALA A 76 -5.25 35.05 70.30
N GLN A 77 -6.30 35.07 71.13
CA GLN A 77 -6.64 33.95 72.02
C GLN A 77 -8.13 33.87 72.34
N SER A 78 -8.67 32.65 72.46
CA SER A 78 -10.11 32.37 72.61
C SER A 78 -10.38 30.99 73.22
N THR A 79 -11.61 30.75 73.71
CA THR A 79 -12.00 29.50 74.39
C THR A 79 -13.13 28.79 73.63
N SER A 80 -12.95 27.51 73.29
CA SER A 80 -13.98 26.67 72.64
C SER A 80 -14.68 25.78 73.68
N ASN A 81 -15.95 25.41 73.43
CA ASN A 81 -16.67 24.40 74.24
C ASN A 81 -17.01 23.12 73.46
N ASP A 82 -16.97 23.13 72.13
CA ASP A 82 -17.18 21.95 71.27
C ASP A 82 -15.89 21.44 70.61
N GLY A 83 -14.78 22.18 70.73
CA GLY A 83 -13.51 21.84 70.10
C GLY A 83 -13.35 22.44 68.70
N SER A 84 -14.29 23.25 68.20
CA SER A 84 -14.09 24.01 66.96
C SER A 84 -13.21 25.25 67.19
N VAL A 85 -12.37 25.55 66.20
CA VAL A 85 -11.53 26.73 66.06
C VAL A 85 -11.77 27.31 64.66
N VAL A 86 -12.10 28.59 64.59
CA VAL A 86 -12.28 29.33 63.33
C VAL A 86 -11.21 30.41 63.26
N LEU A 87 -10.45 30.41 62.17
CA LEU A 87 -9.42 31.39 61.85
C LEU A 87 -9.98 32.39 60.83
N GLN A 88 -9.84 33.69 61.10
CA GLN A 88 -10.07 34.75 60.12
C GLN A 88 -8.71 35.12 59.53
N GLY A 89 -8.48 34.62 58.31
CA GLY A 89 -7.28 34.85 57.51
C GLY A 89 -7.29 36.21 56.83
N THR A 90 -6.35 36.40 55.91
CA THR A 90 -6.11 37.66 55.21
C THR A 90 -6.77 37.65 53.82
N SER A 91 -6.13 38.28 52.83
CA SER A 91 -6.58 38.31 51.43
C SER A 91 -5.43 37.92 50.48
N GLY A 92 -4.59 37.00 50.96
CA GLY A 92 -3.53 36.31 50.27
C GLY A 92 -3.05 35.16 51.16
N ASP A 93 -2.26 34.27 50.58
CA ASP A 93 -1.82 32.97 51.13
C ASP A 93 -1.35 33.04 52.59
N ASP A 94 -2.11 32.44 53.52
CA ASP A 94 -1.76 32.35 54.94
C ASP A 94 -1.20 30.96 55.29
N THR A 95 -0.18 30.90 56.16
CA THR A 95 0.39 29.64 56.68
C THR A 95 0.06 29.44 58.17
N VAL A 96 -0.54 28.30 58.51
CA VAL A 96 -0.96 27.93 59.86
C VAL A 96 -0.16 26.73 60.36
N ILE A 97 0.80 26.98 61.25
CA ILE A 97 1.55 25.92 61.95
C ILE A 97 0.70 25.35 63.09
N LEU A 98 0.53 24.03 63.17
CA LEU A 98 -0.09 23.37 64.32
C LEU A 98 0.97 22.94 65.36
N ASP A 99 0.84 23.44 66.59
CA ASP A 99 1.56 22.91 67.77
C ASP A 99 0.90 21.61 68.24
N VAL A 100 1.06 20.54 67.45
CA VAL A 100 0.46 19.21 67.70
C VAL A 100 0.91 18.57 69.03
N ALA A 101 1.97 19.10 69.65
CA ALA A 101 2.41 18.68 70.98
C ALA A 101 1.56 19.28 72.11
N GLN A 102 0.80 20.37 71.88
CA GLN A 102 -0.11 20.99 72.85
C GLN A 102 -1.59 20.92 72.44
N LEU A 103 -1.88 20.73 71.15
CA LEU A 103 -3.23 20.55 70.64
C LEU A 103 -3.76 19.12 70.87
N SER A 104 -5.08 19.00 70.96
CA SER A 104 -5.83 17.74 70.88
C SER A 104 -6.77 17.77 69.68
N THR A 105 -7.48 16.66 69.41
CA THR A 105 -8.55 16.62 68.41
C THR A 105 -9.49 17.83 68.54
N LEU A 106 -9.64 18.52 67.41
CA LEU A 106 -10.39 19.76 67.22
C LEU A 106 -10.93 19.81 65.79
N THR A 107 -11.85 20.73 65.53
CA THR A 107 -12.26 21.10 64.17
C THR A 107 -11.64 22.44 63.81
N LEU A 108 -10.90 22.50 62.72
CA LEU A 108 -10.24 23.69 62.21
C LEU A 108 -10.93 24.16 60.93
N THR A 109 -11.19 25.46 60.85
CA THR A 109 -11.61 26.15 59.63
C THR A 109 -10.83 27.46 59.55
N ILE A 110 -10.34 27.84 58.36
CA ILE A 110 -9.89 29.21 58.08
C ILE A 110 -10.83 29.85 57.06
N THR A 111 -10.85 31.19 57.05
CA THR A 111 -11.71 32.00 56.20
C THR A 111 -10.95 33.22 55.70
N GLY A 112 -10.70 33.30 54.40
CA GLY A 112 -9.97 34.36 53.71
C GLY A 112 -10.18 34.28 52.20
N ASP A 113 -9.43 35.09 51.45
CA ASP A 113 -9.19 34.89 50.01
C ASP A 113 -7.68 34.58 49.85
N GLY A 114 -7.27 33.43 49.31
CA GLY A 114 -5.86 33.04 49.20
C GLY A 114 -5.68 31.58 48.78
N SER A 115 -4.45 31.08 48.82
CA SER A 115 -4.13 29.64 48.85
C SER A 115 -3.50 29.30 50.20
N ASP A 116 -4.30 28.74 51.11
CA ASP A 116 -3.91 28.63 52.52
C ASP A 116 -3.15 27.32 52.78
N THR A 117 -2.09 27.41 53.59
CA THR A 117 -1.13 26.33 53.84
C THR A 117 -1.23 25.83 55.29
N LEU A 118 -1.53 24.56 55.46
CA LEU A 118 -1.45 23.86 56.75
C LEU A 118 -0.03 23.34 56.97
N GLN A 119 0.65 23.75 58.04
CA GLN A 119 2.01 23.29 58.35
C GLN A 119 2.06 22.45 59.63
N VAL A 120 2.70 21.28 59.57
CA VAL A 120 2.88 20.36 60.71
C VAL A 120 4.29 19.76 60.70
N SER A 121 4.88 19.60 61.88
CA SER A 121 6.14 18.90 62.10
C SER A 121 5.96 17.92 63.26
N ALA A 122 6.04 16.62 62.97
CA ALA A 122 5.65 15.57 63.92
C ALA A 122 6.31 14.22 63.62
N ASP A 123 7.08 13.72 64.60
CA ASP A 123 7.78 12.42 64.60
C ASP A 123 6.79 11.25 64.80
N PHE A 124 5.79 11.14 63.91
CA PHE A 124 4.67 10.20 63.91
C PHE A 124 4.11 9.99 62.50
N ASP A 125 3.47 8.84 62.27
CA ASP A 125 2.65 8.60 61.07
C ASP A 125 1.55 9.67 60.88
N MET A 126 1.29 10.05 59.64
CA MET A 126 0.31 11.05 59.24
C MET A 126 -0.66 10.54 58.17
N ARG A 127 -1.91 10.98 58.22
CA ARG A 127 -2.90 10.70 57.15
C ARG A 127 -3.70 11.96 56.83
N LEU A 128 -3.66 12.39 55.56
CA LEU A 128 -4.21 13.66 55.08
C LEU A 128 -5.31 13.42 54.04
N SER A 129 -6.45 14.10 54.17
CA SER A 129 -7.52 14.17 53.17
C SER A 129 -8.19 15.55 53.21
N ASP A 130 -8.97 15.89 52.18
CA ASP A 130 -9.65 17.20 52.05
C ASP A 130 -10.41 17.65 53.32
N GLY A 131 -10.90 16.68 54.11
CA GLY A 131 -11.65 16.92 55.35
C GLY A 131 -10.90 16.64 56.65
N GLN A 132 -9.71 16.04 56.65
CA GLN A 132 -9.01 15.60 57.88
C GLN A 132 -7.48 15.52 57.74
N LEU A 133 -6.76 15.93 58.80
CA LEU A 133 -5.38 15.53 59.03
C LEU A 133 -5.30 14.72 60.32
N THR A 134 -4.75 13.51 60.28
CA THR A 134 -4.42 12.71 61.47
C THR A 134 -2.91 12.67 61.66
N VAL A 135 -2.47 12.82 62.92
CA VAL A 135 -1.06 12.75 63.35
C VAL A 135 -0.98 11.78 64.51
N GLY A 136 -0.39 10.60 64.28
CA GLY A 136 -0.39 9.47 65.20
C GLY A 136 -1.82 9.08 65.61
N ALA A 137 -2.16 9.31 66.88
CA ALA A 137 -3.49 9.03 67.43
C ALA A 137 -4.45 10.24 67.48
N THR A 138 -4.05 11.40 66.92
CA THR A 138 -4.80 12.66 67.02
C THR A 138 -5.31 13.10 65.66
N THR A 139 -6.64 13.12 65.48
CA THR A 139 -7.27 13.64 64.25
C THR A 139 -7.72 15.08 64.43
N PHE A 140 -7.36 15.92 63.46
CA PHE A 140 -7.83 17.28 63.23
C PHE A 140 -8.84 17.24 62.09
N THR A 141 -10.06 17.75 62.30
CA THR A 141 -11.05 17.86 61.21
C THR A 141 -10.84 19.17 60.49
N LEU A 142 -10.52 19.13 59.20
CA LEU A 142 -10.42 20.30 58.33
C LEU A 142 -11.82 20.56 57.77
N ALA A 143 -12.61 21.39 58.45
CA ALA A 143 -13.98 21.67 58.04
C ALA A 143 -14.02 22.79 57.01
N GLU A 144 -14.82 22.58 55.94
CA GLU A 144 -15.12 23.60 54.93
C GLU A 144 -15.51 24.95 55.57
N SER A 145 -15.11 26.03 54.92
CA SER A 145 -15.58 27.36 55.28
C SER A 145 -17.11 27.46 55.13
N SER A 146 -17.74 28.43 55.79
CA SER A 146 -19.21 28.62 55.68
C SER A 146 -19.73 28.97 54.27
N ALA A 147 -18.84 29.09 53.29
CA ALA A 147 -19.14 29.24 51.87
C ALA A 147 -19.15 27.92 51.06
N GLY A 148 -18.69 26.79 51.64
CA GLY A 148 -18.54 25.51 50.93
C GLY A 148 -17.24 25.44 50.12
N VAL A 149 -16.16 26.00 50.65
CA VAL A 149 -14.79 25.92 50.11
C VAL A 149 -13.95 25.12 51.11
N GLN A 150 -12.94 24.37 50.65
CA GLN A 150 -11.95 23.76 51.55
C GLN A 150 -11.29 24.84 52.43
N SER A 151 -10.65 24.41 53.51
CA SER A 151 -9.93 25.33 54.41
C SER A 151 -8.44 25.45 54.11
N PHE A 152 -7.84 24.54 53.37
CA PHE A 152 -6.42 24.60 53.03
C PHE A 152 -6.23 23.96 51.65
N GLU A 153 -5.54 24.64 50.76
CA GLU A 153 -5.19 24.12 49.43
C GLU A 153 -3.80 23.47 49.43
N HIS A 154 -2.98 23.72 50.46
CA HIS A 154 -1.62 23.20 50.58
C HIS A 154 -1.34 22.60 51.98
N ALA A 155 -0.53 21.54 52.03
CA ALA A 155 -0.06 20.92 53.27
C ALA A 155 1.46 20.74 53.28
N ASN A 156 2.15 21.36 54.24
CA ASN A 156 3.60 21.27 54.43
C ASN A 156 3.89 20.44 55.69
N LEU A 157 4.32 19.20 55.50
CA LEU A 157 4.45 18.20 56.55
C LEU A 157 5.92 17.80 56.75
N THR A 158 6.33 17.50 57.99
CA THR A 158 7.59 16.79 58.24
C THR A 158 7.39 15.63 59.21
N GLY A 159 8.06 14.51 58.97
CA GLY A 159 8.21 13.41 59.92
C GLY A 159 9.13 13.80 61.08
N GLY A 160 10.30 13.17 61.20
CA GLY A 160 11.19 13.47 62.32
C GLY A 160 12.56 12.78 62.30
N ASN A 161 12.76 11.85 63.23
CA ASN A 161 13.98 11.05 63.41
C ASN A 161 13.64 9.56 63.58
N SER A 162 12.43 9.16 63.21
CA SER A 162 11.89 7.81 63.25
C SER A 162 11.10 7.55 61.98
N SER A 163 11.06 6.30 61.52
CA SER A 163 10.21 5.87 60.41
C SER A 163 8.77 6.34 60.59
N ASN A 164 8.28 7.16 59.68
CA ASN A 164 6.95 7.73 59.63
C ASN A 164 6.34 7.47 58.25
N ARG A 165 5.05 7.13 58.22
CA ARG A 165 4.26 7.00 56.99
C ARG A 165 3.37 8.21 56.78
N LEU A 166 3.40 8.83 55.61
CA LEU A 166 2.37 9.76 55.16
C LEU A 166 1.42 9.07 54.19
N THR A 167 0.15 8.90 54.59
CA THR A 167 -0.91 8.46 53.67
C THR A 167 -1.74 9.65 53.19
N LEU A 168 -1.68 9.95 51.91
CA LEU A 168 -2.59 10.87 51.23
C LEU A 168 -3.85 10.09 50.89
N ALA A 169 -4.97 10.42 51.50
CA ALA A 169 -6.22 9.68 51.43
C ALA A 169 -7.27 10.45 50.62
N GLY A 170 -7.06 10.54 49.31
CA GLY A 170 -7.85 11.40 48.43
C GLY A 170 -7.68 12.89 48.71
N TRP A 171 -6.47 13.33 49.06
CA TRP A 171 -6.12 14.76 49.11
C TRP A 171 -6.06 15.35 47.70
N SER A 172 -6.80 16.44 47.49
CA SER A 172 -6.92 17.14 46.20
C SER A 172 -6.01 18.36 46.05
N GLY A 173 -5.53 18.92 47.17
CA GLY A 173 -4.60 20.05 47.19
C GLY A 173 -3.15 19.69 46.85
N GLY A 174 -2.28 20.70 46.86
CA GLY A 174 -0.83 20.52 46.81
C GLY A 174 -0.27 20.05 48.16
N PHE A 175 0.94 19.50 48.18
CA PHE A 175 1.64 19.20 49.42
C PHE A 175 3.18 19.22 49.25
N SER A 176 3.89 19.40 50.36
CA SER A 176 5.30 19.03 50.48
C SER A 176 5.48 18.16 51.72
N TRP A 177 6.23 17.06 51.60
CA TRP A 177 6.55 16.21 52.75
C TRP A 177 8.05 15.90 52.84
N ASP A 178 8.64 16.16 54.01
CA ASP A 178 9.99 15.70 54.35
C ASP A 178 9.91 14.60 55.41
N GLY A 179 10.33 13.36 55.10
CA GLY A 179 10.39 12.28 56.10
C GLY A 179 11.37 12.61 57.24
N GLY A 180 12.45 13.32 56.89
CA GLY A 180 13.48 13.83 57.79
C GLY A 180 14.60 12.82 58.03
N GLY A 181 14.29 11.68 58.64
CA GLY A 181 15.29 10.63 58.81
C GLY A 181 14.77 9.41 59.56
N GLY A 182 14.74 8.28 58.87
CA GLY A 182 14.37 7.00 59.44
C GLY A 182 14.44 5.90 58.39
N SER A 183 13.27 5.40 58.05
CA SER A 183 12.96 4.83 56.73
C SER A 183 11.48 5.11 56.55
N ASP A 184 11.17 6.06 55.70
CA ASP A 184 9.93 6.83 55.65
C ASP A 184 9.14 6.45 54.39
N ALA A 185 7.80 6.44 54.50
CA ALA A 185 6.93 5.91 53.45
C ALA A 185 5.82 6.87 53.00
N LEU A 186 5.72 7.16 51.69
CA LEU A 186 4.60 7.89 51.09
C LEU A 186 3.57 6.90 50.52
N GLU A 187 2.29 7.15 50.76
CA GLU A 187 1.18 6.32 50.26
C GLU A 187 0.12 7.18 49.55
N ALA A 188 -0.18 6.83 48.29
CA ALA A 188 -1.17 7.49 47.44
C ALA A 188 -2.55 6.79 47.49
N ASP A 189 -3.21 6.86 48.64
CA ASP A 189 -4.56 6.28 48.83
C ASP A 189 -5.66 7.09 48.10
N VAL A 190 -6.64 6.36 47.61
CA VAL A 190 -7.42 6.61 46.38
C VAL A 190 -8.01 8.03 46.29
N ARG A 191 -7.63 8.78 45.25
CA ARG A 191 -8.41 9.91 44.74
C ARG A 191 -9.74 9.41 44.19
N ALA A 192 -10.82 10.15 44.49
CA ALA A 192 -12.15 9.77 44.00
C ALA A 192 -12.15 9.61 42.47
N ASN A 193 -12.71 8.49 42.00
CA ASN A 193 -12.79 8.05 40.60
C ASN A 193 -11.59 7.26 40.03
N ASN A 194 -10.77 6.58 40.85
CA ASN A 194 -9.81 5.55 40.36
C ASN A 194 -8.78 6.12 39.37
N GLN A 195 -8.17 7.25 39.74
CA GLN A 195 -7.18 7.95 38.92
C GLN A 195 -5.78 7.42 39.17
N GLU A 196 -5.00 7.36 38.08
CA GLU A 196 -3.56 7.07 38.05
C GLU A 196 -2.77 8.06 38.92
N ASN A 197 -1.75 7.59 39.66
CA ASN A 197 -0.76 8.44 40.29
C ASN A 197 0.56 8.44 39.51
N SER A 198 1.03 9.62 39.13
CA SER A 198 2.37 9.79 38.55
C SER A 198 3.39 10.14 39.64
N TRP A 199 4.42 9.31 39.78
CA TRP A 199 5.55 9.50 40.67
C TRP A 199 6.81 9.76 39.85
N GLU A 200 7.54 10.83 40.18
CA GLU A 200 8.79 11.18 39.50
C GLU A 200 9.95 11.28 40.49
N ILE A 201 10.81 10.27 40.50
CA ILE A 201 12.02 10.25 41.33
C ILE A 201 13.10 11.04 40.59
N ARG A 202 13.39 12.26 41.04
CA ARG A 202 14.28 13.23 40.36
C ARG A 202 15.62 13.48 41.09
N SER A 203 15.72 12.99 42.32
CA SER A 203 16.92 13.07 43.17
C SER A 203 16.95 11.91 44.17
N ALA A 204 17.95 11.86 45.06
CA ALA A 204 18.07 10.81 46.07
C ALA A 204 16.95 10.90 47.12
N ASP A 205 16.12 9.85 47.20
CA ASP A 205 14.99 9.71 48.13
C ASP A 205 14.03 10.92 48.10
N ALA A 206 13.90 11.54 46.92
CA ALA A 206 13.23 12.83 46.73
C ALA A 206 12.73 13.04 45.29
N GLY A 207 11.52 13.57 45.16
CA GLY A 207 10.79 13.65 43.90
C GLY A 207 9.43 14.32 43.99
N TYR A 208 8.56 14.00 43.03
CA TYR A 208 7.18 14.48 42.96
C TYR A 208 6.17 13.34 42.94
N LEU A 209 4.98 13.59 43.48
CA LEU A 209 3.79 12.75 43.36
C LEU A 209 2.64 13.65 42.89
N ASN A 210 2.21 13.45 41.65
CA ASN A 210 1.21 14.27 40.96
C ASN A 210 1.57 15.77 40.92
N GLN A 211 1.11 16.56 41.91
CA GLN A 211 1.41 17.99 42.06
C GLN A 211 2.08 18.33 43.39
N GLY A 212 2.36 17.34 44.24
CA GLY A 212 3.10 17.51 45.48
C GLY A 212 4.54 17.03 45.38
N SER A 213 5.36 17.43 46.35
CA SER A 213 6.79 17.12 46.42
C SER A 213 7.13 16.32 47.68
N PHE A 214 8.15 15.46 47.59
CA PHE A 214 8.64 14.71 48.73
C PHE A 214 10.17 14.72 48.81
N THR A 215 10.70 14.66 50.04
CA THR A 215 12.14 14.52 50.34
C THR A 215 12.36 13.58 51.51
N SER A 216 13.50 12.89 51.54
CA SER A 216 13.85 11.94 52.59
C SER A 216 12.79 10.84 52.74
N VAL A 217 12.44 10.19 51.62
CA VAL A 217 11.43 9.12 51.53
C VAL A 217 12.01 7.93 50.77
N GLU A 218 12.23 6.82 51.45
CA GLU A 218 12.82 5.62 50.86
C GLU A 218 11.76 4.60 50.39
N GLN A 219 10.49 4.73 50.82
CA GLN A 219 9.41 3.80 50.46
C GLN A 219 8.27 4.52 49.72
N LEU A 220 8.04 4.15 48.46
CA LEU A 220 6.95 4.69 47.63
C LEU A 220 5.84 3.62 47.50
N VAL A 221 4.60 3.99 47.82
CA VAL A 221 3.47 3.05 47.85
C VAL A 221 2.26 3.63 47.12
N GLY A 222 1.79 2.93 46.10
CA GLY A 222 0.65 3.32 45.28
C GLY A 222 -0.72 3.12 45.94
N GLY A 223 -1.75 3.28 45.12
CA GLY A 223 -3.16 3.15 45.50
C GLY A 223 -3.67 1.71 45.58
N ASP A 224 -4.89 1.54 46.08
CA ASP A 224 -5.65 0.27 46.00
C ASP A 224 -6.59 0.24 44.76
N GLY A 225 -6.33 1.06 43.73
CA GLY A 225 -7.20 1.16 42.54
C GLY A 225 -6.86 2.31 41.58
N GLY A 226 -6.35 1.95 40.40
CA GLY A 226 -5.81 2.85 39.38
C GLY A 226 -4.37 2.42 39.04
N SER A 227 -3.93 2.57 37.79
CA SER A 227 -2.55 2.26 37.41
C SER A 227 -1.62 3.38 37.84
N ASP A 228 -0.64 3.07 38.68
CA ASP A 228 0.37 4.01 39.15
C ASP A 228 1.64 3.91 38.31
N VAL A 229 2.22 5.07 37.95
CA VAL A 229 3.42 5.18 37.13
C VAL A 229 4.57 5.70 37.98
N PHE A 230 5.62 4.89 38.14
CA PHE A 230 6.83 5.22 38.87
C PHE A 230 7.98 5.45 37.89
N ALA A 231 8.35 6.71 37.64
CA ALA A 231 9.43 7.06 36.72
C ALA A 231 10.65 7.59 37.47
N PHE A 232 11.81 6.94 37.29
CA PHE A 232 13.08 7.58 37.59
C PHE A 232 13.43 8.59 36.50
N ARG A 233 14.01 9.74 36.85
CA ARG A 233 14.40 10.76 35.87
C ARG A 233 15.77 11.37 36.15
N THR A 234 16.53 11.59 35.09
CA THR A 234 17.62 12.57 35.08
C THR A 234 17.04 13.98 34.98
N VAL A 235 17.63 14.94 35.69
CA VAL A 235 17.29 16.36 35.61
C VAL A 235 18.47 17.13 35.04
N VAL A 236 18.22 17.87 33.97
CA VAL A 236 19.15 18.81 33.34
C VAL A 236 18.61 20.25 33.44
N ASP A 237 19.46 21.25 33.20
CA ASP A 237 19.03 22.64 32.98
C ASP A 237 18.70 22.93 31.50
N ASP A 238 18.27 24.17 31.22
CA ASP A 238 17.90 24.63 29.86
C ASP A 238 19.06 24.56 28.84
N ASP A 239 20.32 24.48 29.31
CA ASP A 239 21.53 24.31 28.48
C ASP A 239 21.93 22.82 28.34
N GLY A 240 21.14 21.89 28.90
CA GLY A 240 21.38 20.43 28.87
C GLY A 240 22.38 19.93 29.90
N LEU A 241 22.79 20.74 30.88
CA LEU A 241 23.77 20.36 31.89
C LEU A 241 23.13 19.58 33.05
N PHE A 242 23.74 18.46 33.43
CA PHE A 242 23.29 17.59 34.52
C PHE A 242 23.16 18.33 35.87
N ILE A 243 21.96 18.28 36.47
CA ILE A 243 21.66 18.77 37.82
C ILE A 243 21.63 17.61 38.82
N SER A 244 20.82 16.58 38.55
CA SER A 244 20.62 15.43 39.44
C SER A 244 20.10 14.21 38.69
N THR A 245 20.15 13.05 39.34
CA THR A 245 19.44 11.82 38.90
C THR A 245 18.56 11.32 40.02
N GLY A 246 17.41 10.74 39.68
CA GLY A 246 16.63 9.94 40.60
C GLY A 246 17.42 8.77 41.16
N SER A 247 17.21 8.47 42.44
CA SER A 247 17.62 7.21 43.07
C SER A 247 16.81 6.99 44.35
N LEU A 248 16.40 5.76 44.63
CA LEU A 248 15.67 5.40 45.84
C LEU A 248 16.50 4.39 46.65
N SER A 249 16.59 4.54 47.96
CA SER A 249 17.38 3.67 48.84
C SER A 249 16.55 2.59 49.55
N GLY A 250 15.23 2.55 49.31
CA GLY A 250 14.30 1.53 49.81
C GLY A 250 13.56 0.78 48.72
N SER A 251 12.25 1.01 48.58
CA SER A 251 11.36 0.13 47.80
C SER A 251 10.12 0.82 47.22
N ILE A 252 9.66 0.32 46.07
CA ILE A 252 8.42 0.70 45.38
C ILE A 252 7.37 -0.40 45.56
N SER A 253 6.09 -0.03 45.66
CA SER A 253 4.98 -0.96 45.50
C SER A 253 3.76 -0.28 44.89
N GLY A 254 3.31 -0.70 43.70
CA GLY A 254 2.09 -0.17 43.08
C GLY A 254 0.83 -0.64 43.80
N ARG A 255 0.69 -1.96 43.94
CA ARG A 255 -0.29 -2.79 44.70
C ARG A 255 -1.49 -3.28 43.90
N GLY A 256 -2.02 -2.47 42.99
CA GLY A 256 -3.48 -2.38 42.84
C GLY A 256 -3.98 -1.67 41.59
N GLY A 257 -3.24 -1.79 40.49
CA GLY A 257 -3.64 -1.39 39.15
C GLY A 257 -3.10 -2.38 38.13
N ASP A 258 -2.87 -1.89 36.92
CA ASP A 258 -1.87 -2.45 36.01
C ASP A 258 -0.68 -1.48 36.07
N ASP A 259 0.19 -1.61 37.06
CA ASP A 259 1.15 -0.58 37.49
C ASP A 259 2.42 -0.58 36.61
N VAL A 260 3.10 0.57 36.49
CA VAL A 260 4.24 0.78 35.57
C VAL A 260 5.47 1.30 36.31
N LEU A 261 6.64 0.69 36.06
CA LEU A 261 7.94 1.19 36.52
C LEU A 261 8.83 1.52 35.31
N ILE A 262 9.28 2.78 35.24
CA ILE A 262 10.15 3.31 34.19
C ILE A 262 11.54 3.62 34.78
N ALA A 263 12.59 3.12 34.14
CA ALA A 263 13.97 3.28 34.60
C ALA A 263 14.60 4.62 34.18
N LEU A 264 15.94 4.69 34.22
CA LEU A 264 16.74 5.83 33.79
C LEU A 264 17.36 5.55 32.41
N ASP A 265 17.67 6.61 31.67
CA ASP A 265 18.46 6.59 30.42
C ASP A 265 19.96 6.28 30.66
N VAL A 266 20.22 5.17 31.36
CA VAL A 266 21.53 4.56 31.61
C VAL A 266 21.32 3.05 31.71
N ALA A 267 22.28 2.24 31.27
CA ALA A 267 22.16 0.78 31.27
C ALA A 267 21.71 0.19 32.63
N ASN A 268 20.51 -0.38 32.68
CA ASN A 268 19.88 -0.91 33.89
C ASN A 268 19.96 -2.44 33.97
N THR A 269 19.95 -2.96 35.19
CA THR A 269 19.74 -4.40 35.44
C THR A 269 18.48 -4.60 36.27
N TRP A 270 17.50 -5.24 35.66
CA TRP A 270 16.28 -5.71 36.29
C TRP A 270 16.48 -7.16 36.72
N GLN A 271 16.14 -7.49 37.96
CA GLN A 271 16.12 -8.86 38.46
C GLN A 271 14.68 -9.18 38.87
N VAL A 272 13.94 -9.89 38.03
CA VAL A 272 12.57 -10.32 38.32
C VAL A 272 12.66 -11.58 39.18
N GLN A 273 12.26 -11.47 40.45
CA GLN A 273 12.49 -12.49 41.49
C GLN A 273 11.22 -13.25 41.90
N GLY A 274 10.05 -12.81 41.42
CA GLY A 274 8.77 -13.46 41.57
C GLY A 274 7.74 -12.90 40.59
N THR A 275 6.47 -13.20 40.78
CA THR A 275 5.37 -12.57 40.04
C THR A 275 5.27 -11.09 40.42
N ASP A 276 5.37 -10.21 39.41
CA ASP A 276 5.22 -8.75 39.48
C ASP A 276 6.16 -8.11 40.54
N ALA A 277 7.33 -8.71 40.78
CA ALA A 277 8.23 -8.34 41.87
C ALA A 277 9.70 -8.66 41.59
N GLY A 278 10.61 -7.76 42.02
CA GLY A 278 12.02 -7.85 41.69
C GLY A 278 12.88 -6.70 42.24
N THR A 279 14.00 -6.42 41.57
CA THR A 279 14.80 -5.21 41.82
C THR A 279 15.24 -4.54 40.53
N LEU A 280 15.09 -3.21 40.43
CA LEU A 280 15.69 -2.35 39.40
C LEU A 280 16.97 -1.73 39.97
N ASN A 281 18.16 -2.08 39.44
CA ASN A 281 19.46 -1.57 39.92
C ASN A 281 19.71 -1.75 41.44
N GLY A 282 19.01 -2.68 42.09
CA GLY A 282 19.02 -2.92 43.54
C GLY A 282 17.89 -2.24 44.34
N VAL A 283 17.08 -1.37 43.73
CA VAL A 283 15.83 -0.85 44.32
C VAL A 283 14.75 -1.93 44.22
N SER A 284 14.15 -2.34 45.33
CA SER A 284 13.11 -3.39 45.31
C SER A 284 11.77 -2.88 44.80
N PHE A 285 11.07 -3.69 43.99
CA PHE A 285 9.69 -3.43 43.56
C PHE A 285 8.79 -4.66 43.78
N GLN A 286 7.48 -4.43 43.98
CA GLN A 286 6.46 -5.47 44.17
C GLN A 286 5.05 -4.97 43.81
N SER A 287 4.26 -5.80 43.11
CA SER A 287 3.04 -5.38 42.42
C SER A 287 3.35 -4.21 41.48
N ILE A 288 4.10 -4.54 40.43
CA ILE A 288 4.37 -3.75 39.25
C ILE A 288 4.26 -4.71 38.07
N GLU A 289 3.23 -4.51 37.26
CA GLU A 289 2.81 -5.43 36.21
C GLU A 289 3.41 -5.06 34.85
N ASN A 290 4.02 -3.87 34.70
CA ASN A 290 4.68 -3.41 33.48
C ASN A 290 6.07 -2.81 33.78
N LEU A 291 7.08 -3.23 33.03
CA LEU A 291 8.45 -2.71 33.14
C LEU A 291 8.84 -2.00 31.84
N ILE A 292 9.36 -0.77 31.94
CA ILE A 292 9.91 -0.02 30.80
C ILE A 292 11.32 0.41 31.18
N GLY A 293 12.30 0.06 30.35
CA GLY A 293 13.69 0.47 30.55
C GLY A 293 13.94 1.95 30.26
N GLY A 294 15.18 2.25 29.90
CA GLY A 294 15.60 3.58 29.44
C GLY A 294 16.25 3.51 28.07
N ASN A 295 16.65 4.65 27.51
CA ASN A 295 17.19 4.72 26.15
C ASN A 295 18.61 4.10 25.95
N THR A 296 19.03 3.09 26.74
CA THR A 296 20.33 2.38 26.63
C THR A 296 20.34 1.01 27.34
N VAL A 297 20.75 -0.07 26.65
CA VAL A 297 21.14 -1.42 27.14
C VAL A 297 20.64 -1.81 28.54
N ASP A 298 19.42 -2.30 28.58
CA ASP A 298 18.77 -2.90 29.73
C ASP A 298 18.77 -4.43 29.67
N THR A 299 18.88 -5.05 30.86
CA THR A 299 18.86 -6.51 31.00
C THR A 299 17.82 -6.95 32.02
N PHE A 300 16.85 -7.72 31.56
CA PHE A 300 15.75 -8.27 32.37
C PHE A 300 16.02 -9.74 32.70
N VAL A 301 16.60 -9.99 33.89
CA VAL A 301 16.97 -11.33 34.36
C VAL A 301 15.82 -11.95 35.15
N PHE A 302 15.25 -13.04 34.64
CA PHE A 302 14.10 -13.74 35.23
C PHE A 302 14.55 -14.94 36.07
N ALA A 303 14.31 -14.88 37.38
CA ALA A 303 14.50 -16.03 38.27
C ALA A 303 13.47 -17.15 37.96
N ASN A 304 13.83 -18.41 38.23
CA ASN A 304 12.99 -19.58 37.93
C ASN A 304 11.51 -19.44 38.39
N ASN A 305 10.58 -19.38 37.44
CA ASN A 305 9.13 -19.15 37.65
C ASN A 305 8.75 -17.74 38.16
N ALA A 306 9.60 -16.72 37.98
CA ALA A 306 9.19 -15.33 38.03
C ALA A 306 8.29 -14.99 36.81
N THR A 307 7.47 -13.95 36.92
CA THR A 307 6.57 -13.53 35.84
C THR A 307 6.30 -12.02 35.91
N ILE A 308 6.05 -11.40 34.77
CA ILE A 308 5.45 -10.06 34.66
C ILE A 308 4.08 -10.24 33.98
N SER A 309 3.01 -9.82 34.64
CA SER A 309 1.63 -10.12 34.20
C SER A 309 1.06 -9.12 33.18
N GLY A 310 1.78 -8.03 32.91
CA GLY A 310 1.60 -7.15 31.76
C GLY A 310 2.79 -7.22 30.81
N SER A 311 3.38 -6.07 30.50
CA SER A 311 4.39 -5.89 29.43
C SER A 311 5.82 -5.69 29.95
N VAL A 312 6.80 -6.01 29.10
CA VAL A 312 8.20 -5.59 29.27
C VAL A 312 8.67 -4.87 28.00
N SER A 313 9.27 -3.69 28.16
CA SER A 313 9.78 -2.88 27.06
C SER A 313 11.21 -2.44 27.34
N GLY A 314 12.07 -2.51 26.32
CA GLY A 314 13.43 -1.96 26.38
C GLY A 314 13.45 -0.45 26.57
N GLY A 315 12.95 0.30 25.59
CA GLY A 315 12.73 1.74 25.69
C GLY A 315 12.33 2.35 24.35
N ASP A 316 12.16 3.68 24.29
CA ASP A 316 11.78 4.38 23.05
C ASP A 316 12.92 4.47 22.00
N ALA A 317 14.12 3.96 22.30
CA ALA A 317 15.35 4.19 21.53
C ALA A 317 15.42 3.41 20.21
N ASP A 318 14.99 2.14 20.19
CA ASP A 318 15.27 1.22 19.09
C ASP A 318 14.24 1.31 17.95
N ALA A 319 13.22 2.18 18.08
CA ALA A 319 12.30 2.58 17.02
C ALA A 319 12.96 3.44 15.92
N SER A 320 14.25 3.22 15.64
CA SER A 320 15.06 3.96 14.68
C SER A 320 16.20 3.09 14.15
N ALA A 321 15.82 2.06 13.38
CA ALA A 321 16.69 1.37 12.42
C ALA A 321 17.10 2.30 11.25
N VAL A 322 17.67 3.45 11.58
CA VAL A 322 18.21 4.41 10.60
C VAL A 322 19.53 3.85 10.10
N SER A 323 19.53 3.40 8.83
CA SER A 323 20.73 2.99 8.11
C SER A 323 21.83 4.06 8.26
N PRO A 324 23.09 3.67 8.49
CA PRO A 324 24.03 4.47 9.27
C PRO A 324 24.35 5.84 8.65
N GLU A 325 23.63 6.88 9.08
CA GLU A 325 23.84 8.25 8.61
C GLU A 325 25.19 8.77 9.13
N ILE A 326 26.20 8.74 8.27
CA ILE A 326 27.50 9.36 8.55
C ILE A 326 27.35 10.88 8.47
N GLN A 327 26.78 11.46 9.53
CA GLN A 327 26.69 12.90 9.77
C GLN A 327 28.09 13.52 9.69
N ALA A 328 28.41 14.14 8.54
CA ALA A 328 29.74 14.62 8.20
C ALA A 328 30.12 15.93 8.93
N SER A 329 29.99 15.97 10.26
CA SER A 329 30.47 17.04 11.13
C SER A 329 31.68 16.55 11.95
N GLY A 330 32.83 17.21 11.75
CA GLY A 330 34.12 16.68 12.17
C GLY A 330 34.55 17.03 13.58
N ASP A 331 33.98 16.38 14.60
CA ASP A 331 34.72 16.07 15.85
C ASP A 331 34.07 14.88 16.59
N TYR A 332 34.79 13.75 16.68
CA TYR A 332 34.44 12.55 17.46
C TYR A 332 32.99 12.00 17.30
N ALA A 333 32.67 11.51 16.10
CA ALA A 333 31.60 10.52 15.95
C ALA A 333 31.96 9.26 16.78
N THR A 334 31.19 9.01 17.83
CA THR A 334 31.16 7.70 18.50
C THR A 334 30.10 6.89 17.77
N ILE A 335 30.44 5.70 17.27
CA ILE A 335 29.41 4.76 16.82
C ILE A 335 28.64 4.33 18.07
N VAL A 336 27.44 4.87 18.21
CA VAL A 336 26.42 4.32 19.11
C VAL A 336 25.81 3.16 18.32
N SER A 337 26.15 1.93 18.72
CA SER A 337 25.30 0.78 18.35
C SER A 337 23.89 0.99 18.91
N PRO A 338 22.84 0.40 18.31
CA PRO A 338 21.52 0.32 18.92
C PRO A 338 21.60 -0.26 20.34
N ALA A 339 20.54 -0.07 21.12
CA ALA A 339 20.58 -0.28 22.56
C ALA A 339 20.51 -1.75 22.99
N ASN A 340 20.37 -2.71 22.06
CA ASN A 340 20.46 -4.17 22.26
C ASN A 340 19.91 -4.68 23.62
N ASP A 341 18.62 -4.49 23.83
CA ASP A 341 17.93 -4.80 25.09
C ASP A 341 17.64 -6.30 25.22
N THR A 342 17.75 -6.82 26.46
CA THR A 342 17.96 -8.26 26.69
C THR A 342 17.00 -8.88 27.69
N LEU A 343 16.26 -9.92 27.26
CA LEU A 343 15.52 -10.83 28.15
C LEU A 343 16.37 -12.05 28.50
N ASP A 344 16.70 -12.25 29.77
CA ASP A 344 17.55 -13.35 30.26
C ASP A 344 16.76 -14.36 31.11
N PHE A 345 16.51 -15.54 30.54
CA PHE A 345 15.84 -16.67 31.21
C PHE A 345 16.81 -17.77 31.67
N SER A 346 18.13 -17.53 31.68
CA SER A 346 19.16 -18.54 32.00
C SER A 346 19.03 -19.19 33.39
N ALA A 347 18.26 -18.58 34.29
CA ALA A 347 17.94 -19.11 35.61
C ALA A 347 16.69 -20.02 35.65
N TYR A 348 15.94 -20.19 34.56
CA TYR A 348 14.80 -21.12 34.45
C TYR A 348 15.26 -22.59 34.43
N THR A 349 14.37 -23.49 34.87
CA THR A 349 14.63 -24.95 34.95
C THR A 349 13.65 -25.81 34.15
N GLY A 350 12.93 -25.19 33.22
CA GLY A 350 11.97 -25.80 32.30
C GLY A 350 11.75 -24.83 31.13
N PRO A 351 11.17 -25.29 30.01
CA PRO A 351 11.44 -24.67 28.74
C PRO A 351 10.86 -23.26 28.56
N VAL A 352 11.60 -22.45 27.81
CA VAL A 352 11.20 -21.13 27.32
C VAL A 352 10.67 -21.28 25.90
N THR A 353 9.52 -20.67 25.65
CA THR A 353 8.98 -20.45 24.30
C THR A 353 8.98 -18.95 24.08
N PHE A 354 9.60 -18.50 22.99
CA PHE A 354 9.68 -17.11 22.55
C PHE A 354 9.02 -17.02 21.17
N ALA A 355 7.98 -16.19 21.02
CA ALA A 355 7.18 -16.13 19.81
C ALA A 355 7.21 -14.72 19.21
N LEU A 356 7.62 -14.61 17.95
CA LEU A 356 7.77 -13.31 17.28
C LEU A 356 6.42 -12.77 16.80
N GLN A 357 5.61 -13.55 16.06
CA GLN A 357 4.29 -13.14 15.53
C GLN A 357 3.40 -12.37 16.53
N ASN A 358 3.32 -12.83 17.78
CA ASN A 358 2.46 -12.23 18.82
C ASN A 358 3.25 -11.47 19.90
N GLN A 359 4.59 -11.39 19.79
CA GLN A 359 5.49 -10.80 20.78
C GLN A 359 5.28 -11.34 22.22
N VAL A 360 5.21 -12.66 22.38
CA VAL A 360 4.96 -13.34 23.68
C VAL A 360 6.13 -14.23 24.08
N VAL A 361 6.42 -14.32 25.39
CA VAL A 361 7.44 -15.23 25.94
C VAL A 361 7.00 -15.83 27.28
N ASN A 362 7.47 -17.04 27.62
CA ASN A 362 7.08 -17.78 28.85
C ASN A 362 7.32 -17.00 30.16
N GLY A 363 6.30 -16.26 30.59
CA GLY A 363 6.28 -15.49 31.84
C GLY A 363 6.07 -13.99 31.66
N ILE A 364 5.89 -13.48 30.44
CA ILE A 364 5.51 -12.10 30.12
C ILE A 364 4.28 -12.16 29.19
N VAL A 365 3.33 -11.21 29.29
CA VAL A 365 2.16 -11.21 28.38
C VAL A 365 2.49 -10.61 27.02
N THR A 366 3.29 -9.53 26.97
CA THR A 366 3.83 -8.95 25.72
C THR A 366 5.24 -8.39 25.95
N TYR A 367 6.11 -8.48 24.96
CA TYR A 367 7.38 -7.73 24.93
C TYR A 367 7.42 -6.73 23.77
N THR A 368 8.18 -5.65 23.90
CA THR A 368 8.43 -4.67 22.82
C THR A 368 9.87 -4.17 22.92
N ASN A 369 10.50 -3.85 21.79
CA ASN A 369 11.87 -3.29 21.74
C ASN A 369 12.85 -4.14 22.56
N ILE A 370 13.09 -5.36 22.07
CA ILE A 370 14.00 -6.37 22.66
C ILE A 370 14.76 -7.01 21.49
N ASP A 371 16.08 -6.83 21.47
CA ASP A 371 16.96 -7.35 20.41
C ASP A 371 17.60 -8.69 20.79
N ASN A 372 17.71 -9.00 22.08
CA ASN A 372 18.39 -10.20 22.58
C ASN A 372 17.47 -11.05 23.48
N VAL A 373 17.46 -12.38 23.26
CA VAL A 373 16.87 -13.33 24.21
C VAL A 373 17.83 -14.48 24.58
N VAL A 374 17.98 -14.73 25.88
CA VAL A 374 18.74 -15.86 26.42
C VAL A 374 17.77 -16.92 26.93
N GLY A 375 17.88 -18.14 26.39
CA GLY A 375 17.15 -19.32 26.83
C GLY A 375 17.54 -19.77 28.24
N SER A 376 17.04 -20.93 28.64
CA SER A 376 17.18 -21.49 29.98
C SER A 376 18.27 -22.56 30.08
N ALA A 377 18.31 -23.30 31.20
CA ALA A 377 19.12 -24.51 31.33
C ALA A 377 18.37 -25.79 30.89
N SER A 378 17.43 -25.66 29.95
CA SER A 378 16.66 -26.73 29.32
C SER A 378 17.50 -27.45 28.24
N ASN A 379 16.83 -28.24 27.40
CA ASN A 379 17.36 -28.76 26.13
C ASN A 379 16.24 -28.84 25.06
N SER A 380 15.28 -27.92 25.17
CA SER A 380 14.01 -27.90 24.45
C SER A 380 13.43 -26.47 24.43
N ASP A 381 14.28 -25.46 24.43
CA ASP A 381 13.83 -24.07 24.35
C ASP A 381 13.51 -23.73 22.90
N GLN A 382 12.37 -23.06 22.69
CA GLN A 382 11.73 -22.93 21.39
C GLN A 382 11.54 -21.49 20.97
N ILE A 383 11.85 -21.21 19.70
CA ILE A 383 11.45 -19.98 19.01
C ILE A 383 10.33 -20.32 18.02
N LEU A 384 9.28 -19.49 17.99
CA LEU A 384 8.25 -19.48 16.95
C LEU A 384 8.45 -18.22 16.10
N GLY A 385 8.46 -18.39 14.78
CA GLY A 385 8.80 -17.35 13.81
C GLY A 385 7.88 -16.12 13.80
N PRO A 386 8.24 -15.10 13.01
CA PRO A 386 7.32 -14.06 12.59
C PRO A 386 6.33 -14.62 11.56
N ASP A 387 5.25 -13.89 11.33
CA ASP A 387 4.22 -14.19 10.34
C ASP A 387 4.49 -13.28 9.14
N ALA A 388 5.43 -13.72 8.31
CA ALA A 388 5.97 -12.99 7.17
C ALA A 388 6.30 -14.00 6.05
N ASP A 389 6.03 -13.60 4.81
CA ASP A 389 6.01 -14.52 3.66
C ASP A 389 7.37 -15.21 3.42
N TYR A 390 8.48 -14.53 3.75
CA TYR A 390 9.85 -15.06 3.72
C TYR A 390 10.61 -14.77 5.04
N VAL A 391 11.33 -15.76 5.59
CA VAL A 391 12.06 -15.64 6.88
C VAL A 391 13.41 -16.38 6.88
N THR A 392 14.52 -15.65 6.91
CA THR A 392 15.86 -16.24 7.12
C THR A 392 16.20 -16.45 8.60
N TRP A 393 16.65 -17.66 8.96
CA TRP A 393 17.18 -18.01 10.28
C TRP A 393 18.69 -18.26 10.21
N ASN A 394 19.48 -17.44 10.89
CA ASN A 394 20.94 -17.55 10.92
C ASN A 394 21.41 -18.25 12.20
N LEU A 395 21.67 -19.56 12.14
CA LEU A 395 21.99 -20.41 13.30
C LEU A 395 23.48 -20.77 13.37
N THR A 396 24.05 -20.73 14.58
CA THR A 396 25.46 -21.11 14.86
C THR A 396 25.71 -22.61 15.02
N GLY A 397 24.63 -23.39 15.19
CA GLY A 397 24.69 -24.83 15.50
C GLY A 397 25.06 -25.19 16.95
N ASP A 398 25.51 -24.24 17.77
CA ASP A 398 25.76 -24.42 19.22
C ASP A 398 24.51 -24.05 20.08
N GLY A 399 23.43 -23.55 19.46
CA GLY A 399 22.16 -23.14 20.10
C GLY A 399 21.89 -21.62 20.05
N ASP A 400 22.84 -20.85 19.51
CA ASP A 400 22.77 -19.40 19.35
C ASP A 400 22.48 -19.02 17.88
N GLY A 401 21.90 -17.85 17.63
CA GLY A 401 21.56 -17.40 16.27
C GLY A 401 20.81 -16.08 16.21
N GLU A 402 20.19 -15.80 15.07
CA GLU A 402 19.40 -14.61 14.77
C GLU A 402 18.22 -14.93 13.84
N VAL A 403 17.07 -14.29 14.06
CA VAL A 403 15.90 -14.32 13.17
C VAL A 403 15.18 -12.97 13.24
N ALA A 404 14.82 -12.40 12.09
CA ALA A 404 14.11 -11.11 11.98
C ALA A 404 14.68 -9.97 12.86
N GLY A 405 16.01 -9.88 12.93
CA GLY A 405 16.74 -8.89 13.74
C GLY A 405 16.83 -9.18 15.24
N VAL A 406 16.20 -10.24 15.74
CA VAL A 406 16.32 -10.69 17.14
C VAL A 406 17.42 -11.73 17.25
N HIS A 407 18.48 -11.41 17.98
CA HIS A 407 19.52 -12.35 18.38
C HIS A 407 19.07 -13.24 19.55
N PHE A 408 19.51 -14.48 19.56
CA PHE A 408 19.20 -15.43 20.63
C PHE A 408 20.37 -16.34 21.00
N SER A 409 20.33 -16.87 22.21
CA SER A 409 21.31 -17.83 22.71
C SER A 409 20.69 -18.91 23.60
N GLY A 410 21.20 -20.13 23.52
CA GLY A 410 20.69 -21.27 24.30
C GLY A 410 19.28 -21.73 23.94
N PHE A 411 18.94 -21.80 22.65
CA PHE A 411 17.72 -22.42 22.13
C PHE A 411 18.05 -23.72 21.38
N GLU A 412 17.07 -24.62 21.24
CA GLU A 412 17.25 -25.90 20.52
C GLU A 412 16.14 -26.24 19.53
N GLN A 413 15.00 -25.56 19.59
CA GLN A 413 13.85 -25.81 18.73
C GLN A 413 13.49 -24.51 17.98
N TYR A 414 13.37 -24.60 16.67
CA TYR A 414 13.00 -23.49 15.81
C TYR A 414 11.80 -23.93 14.96
N THR A 415 10.80 -23.07 14.87
CA THR A 415 9.53 -23.34 14.18
C THR A 415 9.15 -22.07 13.41
N GLY A 416 8.95 -22.20 12.10
CA GLY A 416 8.41 -21.14 11.24
C GLY A 416 6.94 -20.85 11.52
N ALA A 417 6.25 -20.24 10.56
CA ALA A 417 4.80 -20.03 10.65
C ALA A 417 4.01 -21.17 9.96
N ASP A 418 2.80 -20.89 9.49
CA ASP A 418 2.05 -21.77 8.59
C ASP A 418 1.85 -20.98 7.28
N ASP A 419 1.88 -21.68 6.13
CA ASP A 419 1.68 -21.13 4.77
C ASP A 419 2.71 -20.04 4.30
N ASN A 420 3.92 -19.99 4.89
CA ASN A 420 5.02 -19.08 4.51
C ASN A 420 6.34 -19.84 4.17
N THR A 421 7.44 -19.14 3.89
CA THR A 421 8.74 -19.73 3.52
C THR A 421 9.84 -19.47 4.56
N ASP A 422 10.24 -20.50 5.33
CA ASP A 422 11.30 -20.42 6.34
C ASP A 422 12.66 -21.02 5.87
N ALA A 423 13.71 -20.19 5.91
CA ALA A 423 15.03 -20.44 5.34
C ALA A 423 16.12 -20.63 6.41
N PHE A 424 16.44 -21.87 6.77
CA PHE A 424 17.34 -22.19 7.89
C PHE A 424 18.82 -22.35 7.48
N VAL A 425 19.63 -21.31 7.69
CA VAL A 425 21.10 -21.34 7.48
C VAL A 425 21.80 -21.75 8.79
N ILE A 426 22.55 -22.86 8.79
CA ILE A 426 23.13 -23.46 10.00
C ILE A 426 24.63 -23.72 9.86
N ALA A 427 25.45 -22.98 10.62
CA ALA A 427 26.88 -23.25 10.72
C ALA A 427 27.18 -24.55 11.50
N THR A 428 28.25 -25.27 11.14
CA THR A 428 28.73 -26.38 11.97
C THR A 428 29.54 -25.89 13.19
N PRO A 429 29.19 -26.30 14.43
CA PRO A 429 29.83 -25.80 15.63
C PRO A 429 31.24 -26.36 15.82
N SER A 430 32.11 -25.60 16.49
CA SER A 430 33.53 -25.98 16.69
C SER A 430 33.73 -27.17 17.64
N THR A 431 32.71 -27.45 18.45
CA THR A 431 32.57 -28.63 19.33
C THR A 431 31.18 -29.23 19.13
N ALA A 432 30.94 -30.46 19.62
CA ALA A 432 29.62 -31.07 19.53
C ALA A 432 28.61 -30.29 20.40
N GLY A 433 27.69 -29.60 19.74
CA GLY A 433 26.63 -28.78 20.34
C GLY A 433 25.40 -29.58 20.80
N PRO A 434 24.25 -28.91 21.01
CA PRO A 434 22.97 -29.58 21.28
C PRO A 434 22.44 -30.35 20.06
N THR A 435 21.29 -31.00 20.20
CA THR A 435 20.53 -31.50 19.06
C THR A 435 19.54 -30.41 18.65
N ILE A 436 19.74 -29.84 17.46
CA ILE A 436 18.84 -28.84 16.89
C ILE A 436 17.59 -29.56 16.34
N VAL A 437 16.42 -28.96 16.55
CA VAL A 437 15.15 -29.38 15.99
C VAL A 437 14.60 -28.23 15.15
N LEU A 438 14.33 -28.50 13.88
CA LEU A 438 13.61 -27.60 12.99
C LEU A 438 12.20 -28.15 12.73
N ASP A 439 11.25 -27.25 12.59
CA ASP A 439 9.96 -27.47 11.95
C ASP A 439 9.80 -26.27 11.02
N GLY A 440 9.56 -26.46 9.72
CA GLY A 440 9.32 -25.35 8.80
C GLY A 440 7.97 -24.72 9.14
N GLY A 441 6.90 -25.27 8.59
CA GLY A 441 5.54 -24.93 8.99
C GLY A 441 4.53 -26.03 8.72
N THR A 442 3.31 -25.64 8.36
CA THR A 442 2.50 -26.42 7.43
C THR A 442 2.00 -25.52 6.30
N GLY A 443 2.20 -25.95 5.05
CA GLY A 443 2.27 -25.06 3.89
C GLY A 443 3.74 -24.86 3.48
N GLY A 444 4.04 -23.83 2.70
CA GLY A 444 5.40 -23.30 2.55
C GLY A 444 6.41 -24.04 1.67
N SER A 445 7.53 -23.36 1.43
CA SER A 445 8.70 -23.83 0.66
C SER A 445 9.98 -23.90 1.52
N ASP A 446 9.84 -24.37 2.76
CA ASP A 446 10.89 -24.34 3.79
C ASP A 446 12.18 -25.08 3.40
N ALA A 447 13.35 -24.48 3.64
CA ALA A 447 14.66 -25.01 3.23
C ALA A 447 15.70 -25.01 4.35
N VAL A 448 16.70 -25.90 4.27
CA VAL A 448 17.77 -26.03 5.28
C VAL A 448 19.16 -26.15 4.66
N LEU A 449 20.01 -25.16 4.92
CA LEU A 449 21.36 -25.04 4.41
C LEU A 449 22.39 -25.20 5.54
N VAL A 450 23.22 -26.25 5.49
CA VAL A 450 24.27 -26.50 6.49
C VAL A 450 25.62 -26.02 5.98
N VAL A 451 26.13 -24.93 6.57
CA VAL A 451 27.39 -24.28 6.20
C VAL A 451 28.54 -24.90 6.98
N GLN A 452 29.30 -25.82 6.36
CA GLN A 452 30.47 -26.42 7.00
C GLN A 452 31.69 -25.51 6.90
N SER A 453 32.15 -24.98 8.03
CA SER A 453 33.36 -24.14 8.06
C SER A 453 34.61 -24.94 8.44
N THR A 454 35.57 -25.01 7.52
CA THR A 454 36.95 -25.39 7.83
C THR A 454 37.84 -24.15 7.80
N PRO A 455 39.03 -24.13 8.44
CA PRO A 455 39.92 -22.95 8.45
C PRO A 455 40.50 -22.51 7.09
N LEU A 456 40.04 -23.09 5.97
CA LEU A 456 40.52 -22.84 4.60
C LEU A 456 39.44 -22.96 3.51
N VAL A 457 38.25 -23.52 3.81
CA VAL A 457 37.15 -23.76 2.86
C VAL A 457 35.82 -23.68 3.62
N VAL A 458 34.83 -23.01 3.03
CA VAL A 458 33.41 -23.10 3.40
C VAL A 458 32.75 -24.05 2.41
N GLU A 459 32.03 -25.05 2.90
CA GLU A 459 31.27 -26.00 2.06
C GLU A 459 29.78 -25.88 2.42
N PRO A 460 28.95 -25.19 1.60
CA PRO A 460 27.50 -25.15 1.78
C PRO A 460 26.88 -26.50 1.38
N ILE A 461 26.06 -27.06 2.27
CA ILE A 461 25.42 -28.37 2.09
C ILE A 461 23.93 -28.26 2.33
N LEU A 462 23.15 -28.30 1.26
CA LEU A 462 21.69 -28.28 1.33
C LEU A 462 21.14 -29.65 1.72
N LEU A 463 20.13 -29.67 2.59
CA LEU A 463 19.39 -30.87 2.94
C LEU A 463 18.30 -31.16 1.90
N SER A 464 18.27 -32.38 1.36
CA SER A 464 17.14 -32.88 0.54
C SER A 464 16.24 -33.78 1.41
N PRO A 465 15.20 -33.25 2.08
CA PRO A 465 14.41 -34.04 3.01
C PRO A 465 13.46 -35.02 2.30
N VAL A 466 12.76 -35.83 3.09
CA VAL A 466 11.90 -36.93 2.62
C VAL A 466 10.49 -36.70 3.17
N PRO A 467 9.40 -36.95 2.40
CA PRO A 467 8.00 -36.78 2.85
C PRO A 467 7.54 -37.60 4.07
N THR A 468 8.45 -38.28 4.79
CA THR A 468 8.21 -38.89 6.10
C THR A 468 9.41 -38.64 7.02
N GLY A 469 9.41 -37.46 7.66
CA GLY A 469 10.52 -36.93 8.47
C GLY A 469 10.89 -37.75 9.73
N GLY A 470 11.90 -37.25 10.46
CA GLY A 470 12.45 -37.91 11.65
C GLY A 470 13.73 -38.73 11.42
N THR A 471 14.56 -38.33 10.45
CA THR A 471 15.91 -38.89 10.26
C THR A 471 16.94 -38.01 10.97
N THR A 472 17.67 -38.55 11.95
CA THR A 472 18.72 -37.81 12.64
C THR A 472 19.97 -37.74 11.75
N THR A 473 20.26 -36.58 11.18
CA THR A 473 21.43 -36.38 10.31
C THR A 473 22.62 -35.89 11.14
N HIS A 474 23.82 -36.41 10.82
CA HIS A 474 25.04 -36.15 11.58
C HIS A 474 26.09 -35.50 10.67
N PHE A 475 26.00 -34.18 10.55
CA PHE A 475 27.08 -33.37 10.00
C PHE A 475 28.25 -33.26 11.01
N THR A 476 29.33 -32.57 10.64
CA THR A 476 30.48 -32.43 11.55
C THR A 476 30.06 -31.65 12.79
N ASN A 477 30.12 -32.29 13.98
CA ASN A 477 29.70 -31.78 15.29
C ASN A 477 28.21 -31.41 15.47
N LEU A 478 27.46 -31.11 14.40
CA LEU A 478 26.03 -30.81 14.41
C LEU A 478 25.19 -32.10 14.41
N SER A 479 24.09 -32.11 15.17
CA SER A 479 23.06 -33.17 15.12
C SER A 479 21.70 -32.52 14.90
N LEU A 480 21.04 -32.89 13.81
CA LEU A 480 19.81 -32.24 13.36
C LEU A 480 18.63 -33.23 13.36
N ASN A 481 17.49 -32.76 13.85
CA ASN A 481 16.17 -33.30 13.52
C ASN A 481 15.39 -32.22 12.75
N TYR A 482 14.52 -32.64 11.84
CA TYR A 482 13.66 -31.75 11.07
C TYR A 482 12.32 -32.42 10.77
N SER A 483 11.26 -31.62 10.75
CA SER A 483 9.95 -31.93 10.18
C SER A 483 9.50 -30.78 9.29
N ASN A 484 8.54 -31.07 8.40
CA ASN A 484 7.96 -30.10 7.47
C ASN A 484 8.99 -29.16 6.81
N ILE A 485 10.02 -29.74 6.20
CA ILE A 485 10.94 -29.02 5.30
C ILE A 485 10.62 -29.52 3.90
N ALA A 486 10.55 -28.63 2.92
CA ALA A 486 10.16 -28.95 1.56
C ALA A 486 11.11 -30.00 0.95
N PRO A 487 10.58 -31.13 0.42
CA PRO A 487 11.41 -32.10 -0.28
C PRO A 487 11.91 -31.49 -1.58
N LEU A 488 13.21 -31.64 -1.85
CA LEU A 488 13.79 -31.25 -3.13
C LEU A 488 12.96 -31.87 -4.27
N SER A 489 12.59 -31.04 -5.23
CA SER A 489 11.84 -31.38 -6.45
C SER A 489 12.69 -32.21 -7.42
N GLY A 490 13.13 -33.39 -6.96
CA GLY A 490 13.74 -34.43 -7.80
C GLY A 490 12.71 -34.95 -8.81
N GLY A 491 12.50 -34.18 -9.87
CA GLY A 491 11.45 -34.35 -10.87
C GLY A 491 11.44 -35.78 -11.40
N VAL A 492 10.24 -36.34 -11.60
CA VAL A 492 10.07 -37.77 -11.84
C VAL A 492 10.85 -38.20 -13.09
N PHE A 493 12.06 -38.73 -12.89
CA PHE A 493 13.10 -38.85 -13.92
C PHE A 493 12.61 -39.57 -15.19
N GLY A 494 12.37 -38.81 -16.26
CA GLY A 494 11.80 -39.29 -17.52
C GLY A 494 10.26 -39.21 -17.61
N ALA A 495 9.64 -38.29 -16.86
CA ALA A 495 8.31 -37.75 -17.14
C ALA A 495 8.30 -36.96 -18.46
N ALA A 496 7.11 -36.58 -18.92
CA ALA A 496 6.97 -35.73 -20.11
C ALA A 496 7.28 -34.27 -19.75
N ASP A 497 6.70 -33.82 -18.64
CA ASP A 497 6.82 -32.51 -18.02
C ASP A 497 7.77 -32.62 -16.83
N VAL A 498 8.73 -31.70 -16.68
CA VAL A 498 9.72 -31.69 -15.59
C VAL A 498 9.80 -30.28 -15.02
N VAL A 499 9.73 -30.15 -13.69
CA VAL A 499 9.98 -28.90 -12.97
C VAL A 499 11.29 -29.03 -12.20
N ILE A 500 12.08 -27.96 -12.20
CA ILE A 500 13.22 -27.70 -11.31
C ILE A 500 12.78 -26.56 -10.39
N GLU A 501 13.00 -26.72 -9.09
CA GLU A 501 12.80 -25.65 -8.11
C GLU A 501 14.18 -25.23 -7.57
N GLY A 502 14.38 -23.94 -7.36
CA GLY A 502 15.32 -23.41 -6.36
C GLY A 502 14.74 -23.49 -4.96
N TYR A 503 15.34 -22.77 -4.03
CA TYR A 503 15.04 -22.87 -2.61
C TYR A 503 14.60 -21.52 -2.02
N ALA A 504 14.62 -21.44 -0.69
CA ALA A 504 14.36 -20.23 0.06
C ALA A 504 15.64 -19.40 0.28
N PHE A 505 16.51 -19.32 -0.73
CA PHE A 505 17.83 -18.69 -0.64
C PHE A 505 18.21 -18.14 -2.01
N ASP A 506 18.98 -17.04 -2.04
CA ASP A 506 19.67 -16.52 -3.22
C ASP A 506 20.50 -17.63 -3.92
N ASP A 507 19.92 -18.31 -4.91
CA ASP A 507 20.46 -19.50 -5.58
C ASP A 507 20.96 -19.18 -6.99
N THR A 508 22.13 -19.74 -7.34
CA THR A 508 22.61 -19.75 -8.72
C THR A 508 22.29 -21.11 -9.38
N ILE A 509 21.11 -21.24 -9.99
CA ILE A 509 20.63 -22.49 -10.64
C ILE A 509 21.23 -22.62 -12.05
N THR A 510 22.27 -23.44 -12.20
CA THR A 510 22.91 -23.69 -13.51
C THR A 510 22.40 -24.96 -14.18
N VAL A 511 21.73 -24.82 -15.33
CA VAL A 511 21.30 -25.92 -16.21
C VAL A 511 22.24 -26.05 -17.42
N SER A 512 22.75 -27.27 -17.60
CA SER A 512 23.81 -27.59 -18.56
C SER A 512 23.54 -28.96 -19.21
N ARG A 513 24.16 -29.27 -20.35
CA ARG A 513 24.15 -30.63 -20.90
C ARG A 513 25.10 -31.53 -20.11
N ASP A 514 24.65 -32.71 -19.68
CA ASP A 514 25.48 -33.63 -18.89
C ASP A 514 26.73 -34.08 -19.67
N PRO A 515 27.95 -33.83 -19.14
CA PRO A 515 29.21 -34.08 -19.86
C PRO A 515 29.58 -35.56 -19.98
N SER A 516 28.82 -36.45 -19.33
CA SER A 516 28.95 -37.91 -19.40
C SER A 516 27.86 -38.58 -20.27
N ASN A 517 26.71 -37.92 -20.44
CA ASN A 517 25.56 -38.41 -21.19
C ASN A 517 24.85 -37.25 -21.92
N SER A 518 25.16 -37.00 -23.19
CA SER A 518 24.64 -35.85 -23.92
C SER A 518 23.12 -35.86 -24.21
N SER A 519 22.42 -36.95 -23.88
CA SER A 519 20.95 -37.07 -23.85
C SER A 519 20.32 -36.77 -22.47
N ALA A 520 21.09 -36.17 -21.56
CA ALA A 520 20.65 -35.73 -20.24
C ALA A 520 21.05 -34.28 -19.99
N LEU A 521 20.30 -33.64 -19.09
CA LEU A 521 20.66 -32.35 -18.50
C LEU A 521 21.40 -32.60 -17.17
N ARG A 522 22.21 -31.64 -16.76
CA ARG A 522 22.88 -31.56 -15.47
C ARG A 522 22.48 -30.23 -14.84
N VAL A 523 21.94 -30.30 -13.63
CA VAL A 523 21.59 -29.13 -12.80
C VAL A 523 22.61 -29.02 -11.67
N SER A 524 23.07 -27.82 -11.36
CA SER A 524 23.84 -27.53 -10.14
C SER A 524 23.52 -26.16 -9.59
N TYR A 525 23.49 -26.07 -8.27
CA TYR A 525 23.21 -24.85 -7.51
C TYR A 525 24.52 -24.30 -6.94
N GLU A 526 24.68 -22.99 -6.89
CA GLU A 526 25.74 -22.31 -6.11
C GLU A 526 25.09 -21.28 -5.17
N TYR A 527 25.70 -21.02 -4.02
CA TYR A 527 25.20 -20.10 -3.00
C TYR A 527 26.24 -19.01 -2.71
N GLU A 528 25.84 -17.75 -2.51
CA GLU A 528 26.82 -16.71 -2.16
C GLU A 528 27.35 -16.90 -0.72
N THR A 529 28.68 -16.83 -0.59
CA THR A 529 29.35 -16.79 0.72
C THR A 529 30.09 -15.48 0.89
N ILE A 530 30.52 -15.18 2.13
CA ILE A 530 31.43 -14.06 2.45
C ILE A 530 32.79 -14.14 1.67
N SER A 531 33.04 -15.25 0.97
CA SER A 531 34.18 -15.48 0.06
C SER A 531 33.85 -15.36 -1.44
N GLY A 532 32.62 -15.01 -1.80
CA GLY A 532 32.01 -15.13 -3.14
C GLY A 532 31.18 -16.40 -3.30
N GLN A 533 30.56 -16.60 -4.47
CA GLN A 533 29.82 -17.82 -4.83
C GLN A 533 30.61 -19.11 -4.56
N ALA A 534 29.92 -20.13 -4.05
CA ALA A 534 30.45 -21.46 -3.84
C ALA A 534 29.43 -22.53 -4.26
N GLY A 535 29.83 -23.38 -5.21
CA GLY A 535 29.03 -24.53 -5.66
C GLY A 535 28.56 -25.43 -4.50
N MET A 536 27.25 -25.64 -4.45
CA MET A 536 26.54 -26.24 -3.32
C MET A 536 26.46 -27.77 -3.42
N LEU A 537 26.46 -28.45 -2.27
CA LEU A 537 26.32 -29.89 -2.19
C LEU A 537 24.92 -30.28 -1.71
N ILE A 538 24.14 -30.95 -2.56
CA ILE A 538 22.87 -31.58 -2.16
C ILE A 538 23.19 -32.83 -1.33
N TYR A 539 22.57 -32.99 -0.16
CA TYR A 539 22.70 -34.16 0.71
C TYR A 539 21.39 -34.95 0.80
N ASP A 540 21.42 -36.22 0.36
CA ASP A 540 20.31 -37.18 0.46
C ASP A 540 20.42 -38.03 1.75
N PRO A 541 19.51 -37.86 2.72
CA PRO A 541 19.48 -38.60 3.98
C PRO A 541 18.95 -40.04 3.86
N ILE A 542 18.37 -40.44 2.71
CA ILE A 542 17.99 -41.84 2.42
C ILE A 542 19.24 -42.65 2.05
N THR A 543 20.08 -42.12 1.15
CA THR A 543 21.25 -42.84 0.65
C THR A 543 22.53 -42.56 1.43
N ASP A 544 22.57 -41.52 2.27
CA ASP A 544 23.76 -41.04 3.00
C ASP A 544 24.86 -40.63 2.00
N THR A 545 24.49 -39.79 1.02
CA THR A 545 25.38 -39.31 -0.05
C THR A 545 25.26 -37.80 -0.30
N GLN A 546 26.32 -37.22 -0.88
CA GLN A 546 26.40 -35.81 -1.27
C GLN A 546 26.73 -35.69 -2.77
N THR A 547 26.05 -34.78 -3.46
CA THR A 547 26.17 -34.56 -4.91
C THR A 547 26.26 -33.07 -5.25
N ALA A 548 27.26 -32.70 -6.06
CA ALA A 548 27.48 -31.34 -6.56
C ALA A 548 26.75 -31.05 -7.89
N ALA A 549 25.75 -31.88 -8.22
CA ALA A 549 24.86 -31.77 -9.37
C ALA A 549 23.87 -32.94 -9.40
N GLU A 550 22.71 -32.70 -9.98
CA GLU A 550 21.76 -33.73 -10.42
C GLU A 550 21.94 -34.03 -11.92
N THR A 551 21.54 -35.23 -12.37
CA THR A 551 21.48 -35.60 -13.80
C THR A 551 20.05 -35.96 -14.17
N LEU A 552 19.37 -35.09 -14.92
CA LEU A 552 17.98 -35.27 -15.37
C LEU A 552 17.92 -35.93 -16.75
N LEU A 553 16.92 -36.78 -16.99
CA LEU A 553 16.58 -37.19 -18.35
C LEU A 553 15.91 -36.03 -19.09
N THR A 554 16.18 -35.91 -20.38
CA THR A 554 15.54 -34.89 -21.23
C THR A 554 14.00 -35.06 -21.19
N PRO A 555 13.21 -33.99 -20.93
CA PRO A 555 11.74 -34.04 -20.99
C PRO A 555 11.21 -34.24 -22.41
N THR A 556 9.88 -34.39 -22.55
CA THR A 556 9.20 -34.58 -23.85
C THR A 556 7.92 -33.75 -24.05
N SER A 557 7.59 -32.89 -23.09
CA SER A 557 6.55 -31.85 -23.18
C SER A 557 7.19 -30.51 -22.81
N SER A 558 7.63 -30.36 -21.55
CA SER A 558 8.16 -29.12 -20.99
C SER A 558 9.31 -29.33 -20.00
N LEU A 559 10.16 -28.33 -19.88
CA LEU A 559 11.01 -28.05 -18.73
C LEU A 559 10.57 -26.72 -18.12
N THR A 560 10.17 -26.72 -16.85
CA THR A 560 9.98 -25.51 -16.05
C THR A 560 11.13 -25.38 -15.06
N ILE A 561 11.59 -24.17 -14.82
CA ILE A 561 12.56 -23.82 -13.78
C ILE A 561 11.97 -22.65 -13.01
N ASN A 562 11.78 -22.82 -11.71
CA ASN A 562 11.47 -21.74 -10.76
C ASN A 562 12.72 -21.51 -9.89
N GLY A 563 13.02 -20.28 -9.49
CA GLY A 563 13.92 -19.96 -8.39
C GLY A 563 13.21 -20.11 -7.04
N ASN A 564 12.18 -19.28 -6.84
CA ASN A 564 11.12 -19.25 -5.82
C ASN A 564 11.16 -18.09 -4.83
N SER A 565 12.26 -17.86 -4.08
CA SER A 565 12.33 -16.79 -3.05
C SER A 565 13.76 -16.47 -2.63
N GLY A 566 14.15 -15.20 -2.69
CA GLY A 566 15.54 -14.72 -2.61
C GLY A 566 16.03 -14.15 -3.95
N ASP A 567 17.20 -13.50 -3.96
CA ASP A 567 17.75 -12.85 -5.17
C ASP A 567 18.32 -13.90 -6.15
N ASP A 568 17.47 -14.55 -6.97
CA ASP A 568 17.84 -15.74 -7.74
C ASP A 568 18.58 -15.48 -9.06
N THR A 569 19.35 -16.48 -9.52
CA THR A 569 20.17 -16.43 -10.75
C THR A 569 20.13 -17.75 -11.54
N ILE A 570 19.26 -17.84 -12.55
CA ILE A 570 19.10 -19.05 -13.38
C ILE A 570 19.99 -18.97 -14.63
N ILE A 571 20.96 -19.88 -14.76
CA ILE A 571 21.93 -19.91 -15.87
C ILE A 571 21.68 -21.10 -16.80
N ILE A 572 21.31 -20.84 -18.05
CA ILE A 572 21.16 -21.85 -19.09
C ILE A 572 22.43 -21.90 -19.95
N GLU A 573 23.40 -22.74 -19.57
CA GLU A 573 24.63 -22.95 -20.36
C GLU A 573 24.33 -23.67 -21.68
N SER A 574 23.55 -24.75 -21.63
CA SER A 574 23.23 -25.61 -22.78
C SER A 574 22.15 -26.64 -22.49
N LEU A 575 21.35 -26.95 -23.51
CA LEU A 575 20.36 -28.04 -23.51
C LEU A 575 20.98 -29.35 -24.06
N SER A 576 20.27 -30.47 -23.91
CA SER A 576 20.74 -31.79 -24.34
C SER A 576 20.69 -31.96 -25.88
N ASP A 577 21.45 -32.91 -26.43
CA ASP A 577 21.57 -33.19 -27.88
C ASP A 577 20.22 -33.63 -28.54
N ASN A 578 19.15 -33.75 -27.78
CA ASN A 578 17.83 -34.17 -28.22
C ASN A 578 16.69 -33.48 -27.45
N PHE A 579 16.92 -32.28 -26.91
CA PHE A 579 15.85 -31.46 -26.36
C PHE A 579 14.82 -31.14 -27.46
N ALA A 580 13.54 -31.23 -27.10
CA ALA A 580 12.39 -31.16 -28.00
C ALA A 580 11.13 -31.00 -27.13
N ALA A 581 11.07 -29.88 -26.43
CA ALA A 581 10.12 -29.56 -25.36
C ALA A 581 10.05 -28.03 -25.20
N ASP A 582 8.97 -27.54 -24.61
CA ASP A 582 8.85 -26.14 -24.19
C ASP A 582 9.80 -25.87 -23.01
N LEU A 583 10.26 -24.63 -22.87
CA LEU A 583 11.17 -24.19 -21.81
C LEU A 583 10.59 -22.94 -21.13
N PHE A 584 10.14 -23.11 -19.90
CA PHE A 584 9.64 -22.07 -19.02
C PHE A 584 10.70 -21.78 -17.95
N ILE A 585 11.05 -20.51 -17.75
CA ILE A 585 12.04 -20.08 -16.77
C ILE A 585 11.47 -18.90 -16.01
N TYR A 586 11.17 -19.10 -14.73
CA TYR A 586 10.66 -18.11 -13.81
C TYR A 586 11.69 -17.95 -12.69
N GLY A 587 12.07 -16.73 -12.32
CA GLY A 587 12.86 -16.50 -11.12
C GLY A 587 11.98 -16.73 -9.88
N ASN A 588 10.92 -15.94 -9.77
CA ASN A 588 9.80 -16.13 -8.85
C ASN A 588 9.03 -17.46 -8.96
N TYR A 589 8.05 -17.62 -8.07
CA TYR A 589 7.07 -18.71 -8.09
C TYR A 589 5.96 -18.49 -9.15
N GLY A 590 5.63 -19.54 -9.90
CA GLY A 590 4.41 -19.63 -10.69
C GLY A 590 3.27 -20.26 -9.89
N ASP A 591 2.07 -19.67 -9.92
CA ASP A 591 0.93 -20.10 -9.09
C ASP A 591 0.35 -21.50 -9.44
N ASP A 592 -0.68 -21.93 -8.69
CA ASP A 592 -1.37 -23.22 -8.88
C ASP A 592 -1.94 -23.43 -10.31
N ASP A 593 -2.17 -22.35 -11.08
CA ASP A 593 -2.61 -22.37 -12.48
C ASP A 593 -1.45 -22.11 -13.48
N GLY A 594 -0.23 -21.87 -12.99
CA GLY A 594 1.01 -21.70 -13.76
C GLY A 594 1.38 -20.26 -14.10
N ILE A 595 0.79 -19.26 -13.44
CA ILE A 595 0.97 -17.83 -13.73
C ILE A 595 2.08 -17.25 -12.82
N PRO A 596 3.13 -16.59 -13.37
CA PRO A 596 4.18 -15.95 -12.54
C PRO A 596 3.64 -14.85 -11.61
N VAL A 597 4.03 -14.91 -10.34
CA VAL A 597 3.56 -14.02 -9.26
C VAL A 597 4.65 -13.04 -8.84
N ASP A 598 4.45 -11.74 -9.03
CA ASP A 598 5.46 -10.72 -8.69
C ASP A 598 5.66 -10.61 -7.17
N ASP A 599 6.92 -10.63 -6.74
CA ASP A 599 7.35 -10.45 -5.35
C ASP A 599 8.22 -9.17 -5.19
N THR A 600 9.31 -9.24 -4.43
CA THR A 600 10.21 -8.11 -4.12
C THR A 600 11.68 -8.36 -4.43
N ASP A 601 12.02 -9.55 -4.91
CA ASP A 601 13.37 -10.09 -4.85
C ASP A 601 14.02 -10.04 -6.27
N ALA A 602 15.34 -9.86 -6.34
CA ALA A 602 15.99 -9.29 -7.53
C ALA A 602 16.44 -10.35 -8.57
N ASP A 603 15.47 -11.02 -9.18
CA ASP A 603 15.66 -12.17 -10.09
C ASP A 603 16.51 -11.91 -11.35
N SER A 604 17.31 -12.91 -11.75
CA SER A 604 18.01 -12.90 -13.03
C SER A 604 18.06 -14.23 -13.78
N VAL A 605 18.03 -14.16 -15.11
CA VAL A 605 18.20 -15.31 -16.03
C VAL A 605 19.31 -15.01 -17.04
N GLN A 606 20.30 -15.89 -17.12
CA GLN A 606 21.43 -15.77 -18.05
C GLN A 606 21.45 -16.93 -19.07
N PHE A 607 21.48 -16.61 -20.35
CA PHE A 607 21.73 -17.56 -21.43
C PHE A 607 23.22 -17.59 -21.80
N GLY A 608 23.84 -18.78 -21.76
CA GLY A 608 25.27 -19.01 -21.98
C GLY A 608 26.14 -18.85 -20.73
N ASP A 609 27.40 -19.30 -20.81
CA ASP A 609 28.34 -19.37 -19.68
C ASP A 609 29.11 -18.05 -19.39
N GLY A 610 28.76 -16.94 -20.05
CA GLY A 610 29.45 -15.64 -19.94
C GLY A 610 30.89 -15.60 -20.49
N THR A 611 31.43 -16.68 -21.03
CA THR A 611 32.85 -16.80 -21.46
C THR A 611 33.07 -17.51 -22.79
N SER A 612 32.09 -18.26 -23.29
CA SER A 612 32.13 -19.00 -24.56
C SER A 612 30.75 -19.07 -25.23
N GLY A 613 30.70 -18.65 -26.50
CA GLY A 613 29.48 -18.67 -27.30
C GLY A 613 28.93 -20.08 -27.52
N GLY A 614 27.60 -20.20 -27.46
CA GLY A 614 26.88 -21.48 -27.42
C GLY A 614 25.67 -21.55 -28.35
N THR A 615 24.88 -22.62 -28.22
CA THR A 615 23.59 -22.76 -28.90
C THR A 615 22.59 -23.43 -27.96
N ILE A 616 21.43 -22.81 -27.83
CA ILE A 616 20.33 -23.20 -26.94
C ILE A 616 19.13 -23.42 -27.87
N ASP A 617 18.88 -24.69 -28.17
CA ASP A 617 17.93 -25.17 -29.18
C ASP A 617 16.81 -25.93 -28.46
N THR A 618 15.57 -25.41 -28.48
CA THR A 618 14.43 -26.07 -27.81
C THR A 618 13.91 -27.28 -28.59
N GLY A 619 14.42 -27.52 -29.80
CA GLY A 619 13.93 -28.54 -30.73
C GLY A 619 12.57 -28.21 -31.34
N GLY A 620 12.06 -26.98 -31.18
CA GLY A 620 10.75 -26.53 -31.66
C GLY A 620 9.70 -26.28 -30.57
N GLY A 621 10.09 -26.23 -29.29
CA GLY A 621 9.21 -25.78 -28.21
C GLY A 621 9.27 -24.27 -27.96
N LEU A 622 8.27 -23.74 -27.29
CA LEU A 622 8.20 -22.36 -26.78
C LEU A 622 9.40 -22.08 -25.84
N LEU A 623 9.89 -20.84 -25.83
CA LEU A 623 10.75 -20.32 -24.77
C LEU A 623 10.06 -19.14 -24.08
N GLU A 624 9.75 -19.27 -22.81
CA GLU A 624 9.17 -18.21 -21.97
C GLU A 624 10.06 -17.96 -20.75
N VAL A 625 10.34 -16.69 -20.48
CA VAL A 625 11.30 -16.24 -19.46
C VAL A 625 10.76 -15.07 -18.66
N TYR A 626 10.84 -15.18 -17.35
CA TYR A 626 10.27 -14.27 -16.37
C TYR A 626 11.27 -14.06 -15.21
N ALA A 627 11.59 -12.80 -14.88
CA ALA A 627 12.60 -12.37 -13.88
C ALA A 627 12.62 -10.83 -13.79
N ASP A 628 13.67 -10.22 -13.20
CA ASP A 628 13.96 -8.78 -13.33
C ASP A 628 15.03 -8.50 -14.41
N VAL A 629 15.99 -9.40 -14.58
CA VAL A 629 17.14 -9.23 -15.49
C VAL A 629 17.30 -10.44 -16.41
N VAL A 630 17.14 -10.25 -17.73
CA VAL A 630 17.42 -11.30 -18.73
C VAL A 630 18.64 -10.93 -19.56
N THR A 631 19.70 -11.73 -19.44
CA THR A 631 20.97 -11.52 -20.17
C THR A 631 21.23 -12.65 -21.16
N VAL A 632 21.57 -12.33 -22.41
CA VAL A 632 22.08 -13.30 -23.38
C VAL A 632 23.57 -13.02 -23.63
N SER A 633 24.44 -13.99 -23.35
CA SER A 633 25.89 -13.80 -23.44
C SER A 633 26.38 -13.55 -24.88
N ASP A 634 27.55 -12.90 -25.01
CA ASP A 634 28.28 -12.76 -26.28
C ASP A 634 28.39 -14.09 -27.06
N ASP A 635 28.28 -14.02 -28.40
CA ASP A 635 28.36 -15.16 -29.33
C ASP A 635 27.34 -16.32 -29.09
N VAL A 636 26.28 -16.15 -28.28
CA VAL A 636 25.22 -17.16 -28.06
C VAL A 636 24.16 -17.15 -29.15
N THR A 637 23.67 -18.33 -29.55
CA THR A 637 22.45 -18.49 -30.37
C THR A 637 21.33 -19.13 -29.55
N ILE A 638 20.13 -18.56 -29.59
CA ILE A 638 18.88 -19.16 -29.09
C ILE A 638 18.00 -19.45 -30.31
N ASP A 639 17.45 -20.66 -30.39
CA ASP A 639 16.67 -21.15 -31.54
C ASP A 639 15.46 -21.98 -31.06
N THR A 640 14.25 -21.47 -31.27
CA THR A 640 12.96 -22.15 -30.99
C THR A 640 12.29 -22.65 -32.26
N GLY A 641 12.95 -22.55 -33.42
CA GLY A 641 12.40 -22.95 -34.71
C GLY A 641 11.18 -22.12 -35.13
N ALA A 642 9.98 -22.69 -34.99
CA ALA A 642 8.71 -22.06 -35.38
C ALA A 642 7.83 -21.66 -34.19
N SER A 643 8.30 -21.91 -32.97
CA SER A 643 7.63 -21.53 -31.72
C SER A 643 8.25 -20.23 -31.19
N ASP A 644 7.56 -19.52 -30.31
CA ASP A 644 7.92 -18.15 -29.96
C ASP A 644 9.07 -18.07 -28.94
N ILE A 645 9.69 -16.90 -28.83
CA ILE A 645 10.56 -16.49 -27.72
C ILE A 645 9.86 -15.33 -27.00
N LEU A 646 9.54 -15.49 -25.73
CA LEU A 646 8.98 -14.47 -24.85
C LEU A 646 9.94 -14.22 -23.68
N PHE A 647 10.63 -13.09 -23.69
CA PHE A 647 11.35 -12.57 -22.52
C PHE A 647 10.50 -11.45 -21.92
N ARG A 648 10.03 -11.63 -20.68
CA ARG A 648 9.22 -10.64 -19.97
C ARG A 648 9.80 -10.31 -18.58
N PRO A 649 10.88 -9.52 -18.46
CA PRO A 649 11.28 -9.02 -17.15
C PRO A 649 10.31 -7.99 -16.56
N ARG A 650 9.79 -8.23 -15.35
CA ARG A 650 8.67 -7.46 -14.79
C ARG A 650 8.71 -7.37 -13.26
N ILE A 651 8.84 -6.14 -12.75
CA ILE A 651 8.51 -5.76 -11.36
C ILE A 651 7.24 -4.93 -11.39
N MET A 652 6.17 -5.38 -10.70
CA MET A 652 5.02 -4.54 -10.41
C MET A 652 4.80 -4.37 -8.91
N SER A 653 4.30 -3.21 -8.49
CA SER A 653 3.93 -2.98 -7.09
C SER A 653 2.68 -2.14 -6.94
N ASN A 654 2.01 -2.27 -5.79
CA ASN A 654 0.76 -1.58 -5.54
C ASN A 654 0.97 -0.14 -5.07
N ALA A 655 0.78 0.82 -5.97
CA ALA A 655 0.97 2.24 -5.71
C ALA A 655 0.20 2.71 -4.47
N GLN A 656 -1.08 2.33 -4.36
CA GLN A 656 -1.98 2.78 -3.29
C GLN A 656 -1.60 2.24 -1.90
N LEU A 657 -1.06 1.01 -1.81
CA LEU A 657 -0.61 0.41 -0.56
C LEU A 657 0.73 1.00 -0.10
N GLU A 658 1.71 1.05 -1.02
CA GLU A 658 3.01 1.69 -0.77
C GLU A 658 2.87 3.13 -0.30
N ASN A 659 1.99 3.89 -0.97
CA ASN A 659 1.83 5.32 -0.73
C ASN A 659 1.23 5.63 0.66
N LEU A 660 0.79 4.64 1.45
CA LEU A 660 0.44 4.84 2.87
C LEU A 660 1.67 5.07 3.77
N SER A 661 2.89 4.76 3.32
CA SER A 661 4.10 5.02 4.11
C SER A 661 4.44 6.51 4.20
N PRO A 662 4.81 7.04 5.38
CA PRO A 662 5.31 8.41 5.52
C PRO A 662 6.75 8.60 5.03
N LEU A 663 7.51 7.51 4.83
CA LEU A 663 8.91 7.53 4.43
C LEU A 663 9.23 6.34 3.53
N LEU A 664 9.49 6.57 2.24
CA LEU A 664 9.57 5.51 1.24
C LEU A 664 10.52 5.85 0.08
N PHE A 665 11.36 4.87 -0.31
CA PHE A 665 12.48 5.05 -1.26
C PHE A 665 12.71 3.89 -2.28
N PRO A 666 11.68 3.29 -2.95
CA PRO A 666 11.89 2.18 -3.86
C PRO A 666 12.67 2.60 -5.12
N ASN A 667 13.56 1.71 -5.55
CA ASN A 667 14.30 1.80 -6.80
C ASN A 667 14.17 0.46 -7.53
N ARG A 668 13.29 0.39 -8.53
CA ARG A 668 13.02 -0.78 -9.36
C ARG A 668 13.80 -0.66 -10.67
N GLU A 669 14.45 -1.73 -11.12
CA GLU A 669 15.28 -1.72 -12.33
C GLU A 669 15.26 -3.08 -13.04
N VAL A 670 14.44 -3.19 -14.10
CA VAL A 670 14.38 -4.39 -14.96
C VAL A 670 15.16 -4.19 -16.25
N SER A 671 15.70 -5.28 -16.81
CA SER A 671 16.47 -5.19 -18.05
C SER A 671 16.47 -6.44 -18.94
N ILE A 672 16.63 -6.21 -20.25
CA ILE A 672 17.08 -7.22 -21.21
C ILE A 672 18.39 -6.74 -21.83
N ASP A 673 19.49 -7.48 -21.68
CA ASP A 673 20.76 -7.21 -22.38
C ASP A 673 21.12 -8.37 -23.31
N ILE A 674 21.09 -8.11 -24.62
CA ILE A 674 21.45 -9.09 -25.65
C ILE A 674 22.88 -8.83 -26.10
N GLY A 675 23.80 -9.72 -25.75
CA GLY A 675 25.25 -9.62 -25.91
C GLY A 675 25.76 -9.57 -27.36
N ALA A 676 27.03 -9.22 -27.52
CA ALA A 676 27.61 -8.93 -28.84
C ALA A 676 27.62 -10.16 -29.75
N ASN A 677 27.20 -9.97 -31.00
CA ASN A 677 26.98 -11.02 -32.01
C ASN A 677 25.99 -12.13 -31.63
N ALA A 678 25.23 -12.00 -30.54
CA ALA A 678 24.22 -12.99 -30.17
C ALA A 678 23.10 -13.07 -31.23
N THR A 679 22.43 -14.22 -31.32
CA THR A 679 21.40 -14.52 -32.32
C THR A 679 20.14 -15.09 -31.67
N LEU A 680 18.97 -14.52 -31.96
CA LEU A 680 17.66 -15.04 -31.57
C LEU A 680 16.88 -15.50 -32.81
N ARG A 681 16.31 -16.71 -32.76
CA ARG A 681 15.44 -17.29 -33.80
C ARG A 681 14.19 -17.94 -33.21
N GLY A 682 13.04 -17.69 -33.81
CA GLY A 682 11.78 -18.31 -33.44
C GLY A 682 10.66 -17.95 -34.41
N GLY A 683 9.41 -18.26 -34.02
CA GLY A 683 8.20 -17.74 -34.64
C GLY A 683 8.11 -16.23 -34.43
N SER A 684 7.35 -15.78 -33.45
CA SER A 684 7.44 -14.42 -32.94
C SER A 684 8.52 -14.31 -31.86
N ILE A 685 9.05 -13.10 -31.68
CA ILE A 685 10.08 -12.80 -30.66
C ILE A 685 9.66 -11.54 -29.91
N TYR A 686 9.39 -11.69 -28.61
CA TYR A 686 8.92 -10.64 -27.70
C TYR A 686 9.96 -10.36 -26.63
N LEU A 687 10.43 -9.12 -26.57
CA LEU A 687 11.33 -8.60 -25.55
C LEU A 687 10.57 -7.50 -24.80
N ILE A 688 9.98 -7.83 -23.65
CA ILE A 688 9.08 -6.96 -22.89
C ILE A 688 9.73 -6.64 -21.54
N THR A 689 9.89 -5.37 -21.18
CA THR A 689 10.41 -4.95 -19.87
C THR A 689 9.41 -4.03 -19.17
N GLN A 690 9.00 -4.38 -17.95
CA GLN A 690 7.94 -3.69 -17.20
C GLN A 690 8.41 -3.34 -15.78
N SER A 691 8.54 -2.05 -15.45
CA SER A 691 8.81 -1.58 -14.09
C SER A 691 7.71 -0.62 -13.66
N GLN A 692 6.67 -1.12 -12.99
CA GLN A 692 5.38 -0.41 -12.92
C GLN A 692 4.78 -0.36 -11.50
N ASP A 693 4.52 0.85 -11.02
CA ASP A 693 3.60 1.07 -9.90
C ASP A 693 2.16 1.00 -10.45
N ILE A 694 1.40 -0.03 -10.09
CA ILE A 694 0.04 -0.32 -10.57
C ILE A 694 -1.03 -0.03 -9.50
N SER A 695 -2.28 0.15 -9.92
CA SER A 695 -3.40 0.34 -9.00
C SER A 695 -3.89 -0.97 -8.36
N LEU A 696 -4.53 -0.90 -7.19
CA LEU A 696 -5.19 -2.07 -6.57
C LEU A 696 -6.34 -2.62 -7.42
N ALA A 697 -6.93 -1.81 -8.30
CA ALA A 697 -7.92 -2.28 -9.25
C ALA A 697 -7.30 -3.20 -10.32
N GLU A 698 -6.10 -2.88 -10.80
CA GLU A 698 -5.35 -3.70 -11.74
C GLU A 698 -4.82 -4.96 -11.08
N THR A 699 -4.23 -4.88 -9.87
CA THR A 699 -3.82 -6.06 -9.09
C THR A 699 -4.97 -7.05 -8.86
N LEU A 700 -6.20 -6.55 -8.69
CA LEU A 700 -7.40 -7.37 -8.49
C LEU A 700 -8.15 -7.75 -9.78
N GLY A 701 -7.67 -7.32 -10.97
CA GLY A 701 -8.35 -7.54 -12.26
C GLY A 701 -9.77 -6.97 -12.31
N ALA A 702 -10.02 -5.87 -11.58
CA ALA A 702 -11.31 -5.19 -11.49
C ALA A 702 -11.66 -4.42 -12.80
N SER A 703 -12.93 -4.00 -12.95
CA SER A 703 -13.33 -3.08 -14.04
C SER A 703 -13.03 -1.63 -13.64
N GLN A 704 -12.85 -0.75 -14.63
CA GLN A 704 -12.50 0.65 -14.36
C GLN A 704 -13.60 1.39 -13.56
N GLU A 705 -14.86 0.96 -13.65
CA GLU A 705 -15.97 1.50 -12.85
C GLU A 705 -15.95 1.01 -11.40
N VAL A 706 -15.46 -0.20 -11.14
CA VAL A 706 -15.28 -0.71 -9.77
C VAL A 706 -14.19 0.09 -9.06
N ASP A 707 -13.13 0.45 -9.76
CA ASP A 707 -12.11 1.36 -9.23
C ASP A 707 -12.70 2.73 -8.89
N ASN A 708 -13.13 3.46 -9.93
CA ASN A 708 -13.58 4.85 -9.85
C ASN A 708 -14.76 5.08 -8.88
N PHE A 709 -15.59 4.07 -8.61
CA PHE A 709 -16.75 4.20 -7.72
C PHE A 709 -16.68 3.39 -6.42
N VAL A 710 -15.67 2.54 -6.23
CA VAL A 710 -15.53 1.71 -5.01
C VAL A 710 -14.12 1.70 -4.43
N ILE A 711 -13.07 1.37 -5.20
CA ILE A 711 -11.71 1.16 -4.66
C ILE A 711 -11.04 2.48 -4.32
N GLY A 712 -10.80 3.36 -5.30
CA GLY A 712 -10.23 4.71 -5.07
C GLY A 712 -10.96 5.48 -3.96
N PRO A 713 -12.30 5.63 -4.01
CA PRO A 713 -13.07 6.28 -2.95
C PRO A 713 -13.04 5.60 -1.57
N ILE A 714 -12.39 4.44 -1.40
CA ILE A 714 -12.06 3.83 -0.11
C ILE A 714 -10.58 4.08 0.23
N ALA A 715 -9.66 3.94 -0.73
CA ALA A 715 -8.24 4.26 -0.58
C ALA A 715 -8.03 5.69 -0.06
N ASP A 716 -8.67 6.69 -0.69
CA ASP A 716 -8.63 8.11 -0.27
C ASP A 716 -8.96 8.30 1.22
N LYS A 717 -9.89 7.49 1.74
CA LYS A 717 -10.38 7.55 3.13
C LYS A 717 -9.49 6.82 4.12
N ILE A 718 -8.71 5.84 3.65
CA ILE A 718 -7.71 5.15 4.45
C ILE A 718 -6.47 6.05 4.54
N GLU A 719 -5.99 6.59 3.43
CA GLU A 719 -4.85 7.51 3.45
C GLU A 719 -5.16 8.76 4.28
N SER A 720 -6.28 9.44 4.05
CA SER A 720 -6.64 10.65 4.84
C SER A 720 -6.89 10.38 6.34
N LEU A 721 -7.05 9.11 6.75
CA LEU A 721 -7.11 8.70 8.16
C LEU A 721 -5.71 8.39 8.75
N LEU A 722 -4.77 7.93 7.92
CA LEU A 722 -3.40 7.57 8.31
C LEU A 722 -2.38 8.70 8.06
N ALA A 723 -2.76 9.75 7.34
CA ALA A 723 -1.91 10.87 6.94
C ALA A 723 -1.21 11.54 8.13
N LEU A 724 0.13 11.44 8.15
CA LEU A 724 1.00 11.99 9.19
C LEU A 724 1.42 13.45 8.88
N PRO A 725 1.95 14.21 9.87
CA PRO A 725 2.38 15.60 9.68
C PRO A 725 3.54 15.82 8.71
N VAL A 726 4.23 14.74 8.33
CA VAL A 726 5.37 14.75 7.42
C VAL A 726 5.27 13.53 6.51
N LYS A 727 5.42 13.72 5.20
CA LYS A 727 5.52 12.65 4.20
C LYS A 727 6.71 12.93 3.26
N PHE A 728 7.61 11.97 3.12
CA PHE A 728 8.77 12.01 2.22
C PHE A 728 8.80 10.76 1.36
N MET A 729 8.69 10.93 0.05
CA MET A 729 8.70 9.83 -0.91
C MET A 729 9.61 10.13 -2.09
N TYR A 730 10.36 9.13 -2.51
CA TYR A 730 11.11 9.13 -3.77
C TYR A 730 10.97 7.74 -4.37
N LYS A 731 10.32 7.63 -5.53
CA LYS A 731 10.23 6.39 -6.29
C LYS A 731 11.02 6.53 -7.59
N ARG A 732 11.73 5.47 -7.97
CA ARG A 732 12.36 5.35 -9.29
C ARG A 732 12.08 3.98 -9.88
N ASN A 733 11.45 3.94 -11.04
CA ASN A 733 11.17 2.70 -11.78
C ASN A 733 11.83 2.77 -13.16
N THR A 734 12.61 1.75 -13.50
CA THR A 734 13.53 1.73 -14.65
C THR A 734 13.33 0.45 -15.45
N ALA A 735 13.14 0.58 -16.76
CA ALA A 735 13.05 -0.52 -17.71
C ALA A 735 14.03 -0.26 -18.87
N THR A 736 14.82 -1.26 -19.25
CA THR A 736 15.86 -1.09 -20.28
C THR A 736 15.99 -2.30 -21.20
N ILE A 737 16.14 -2.06 -22.51
CA ILE A 737 16.46 -3.12 -23.49
C ILE A 737 17.67 -2.69 -24.31
N THR A 738 18.75 -3.47 -24.25
CA THR A 738 19.99 -3.23 -25.01
C THR A 738 20.25 -4.36 -26.01
N LEU A 739 20.49 -4.00 -27.28
CA LEU A 739 20.93 -4.93 -28.32
C LEU A 739 22.36 -4.57 -28.76
N ASN A 740 23.36 -5.33 -28.30
CA ASN A 740 24.79 -5.01 -28.48
C ASN A 740 25.29 -5.15 -29.93
N GLU A 741 26.57 -4.78 -30.18
CA GLU A 741 27.12 -4.75 -31.52
C GLU A 741 26.99 -6.12 -32.22
N GLY A 742 26.36 -6.12 -33.40
CA GLY A 742 26.25 -7.30 -34.25
C GLY A 742 25.12 -8.29 -33.92
N VAL A 743 24.23 -7.98 -32.96
CA VAL A 743 23.06 -8.84 -32.63
C VAL A 743 22.20 -9.13 -33.86
N VAL A 744 21.68 -10.35 -33.96
CA VAL A 744 20.77 -10.81 -35.02
C VAL A 744 19.46 -11.30 -34.39
N ILE A 745 18.33 -10.78 -34.85
CA ILE A 745 16.99 -11.24 -34.48
C ILE A 745 16.27 -11.62 -35.78
N GLU A 746 15.89 -12.89 -35.91
CA GLU A 746 15.21 -13.46 -37.09
C GLU A 746 13.91 -14.16 -36.63
N GLY A 747 12.79 -13.44 -36.68
CA GLY A 747 11.46 -13.99 -36.39
C GLY A 747 10.71 -14.39 -37.67
N ASP A 748 10.19 -15.61 -37.71
CA ASP A 748 9.31 -16.10 -38.78
C ASP A 748 7.88 -15.51 -38.70
N GLY A 749 7.54 -14.81 -37.61
CA GLY A 749 6.31 -14.03 -37.39
C GLY A 749 6.60 -12.54 -37.08
N THR A 750 6.15 -12.04 -35.93
CA THR A 750 6.35 -10.65 -35.45
C THR A 750 7.54 -10.53 -34.49
N VAL A 751 8.27 -9.40 -34.54
CA VAL A 751 9.29 -9.06 -33.52
C VAL A 751 8.84 -7.83 -32.74
N GLY A 752 8.52 -8.01 -31.47
CA GLY A 752 8.08 -6.95 -30.56
C GLY A 752 9.14 -6.65 -29.49
N ILE A 753 9.45 -5.38 -29.28
CA ILE A 753 10.42 -4.90 -28.30
C ILE A 753 9.77 -3.75 -27.53
N TYR A 754 9.41 -3.98 -26.26
CA TYR A 754 8.58 -3.06 -25.47
C TYR A 754 9.30 -2.75 -24.15
N SER A 755 9.56 -1.47 -23.89
CA SER A 755 10.07 -1.00 -22.59
C SER A 755 9.05 -0.09 -21.93
N THR A 756 8.61 -0.44 -20.72
CA THR A 756 7.53 0.26 -20.00
C THR A 756 7.96 0.54 -18.57
N ALA A 757 7.93 1.82 -18.16
CA ALA A 757 8.27 2.24 -16.80
C ALA A 757 7.23 3.22 -16.24
N ALA A 758 6.47 2.82 -15.22
CA ALA A 758 5.45 3.66 -14.58
C ALA A 758 5.76 3.85 -13.09
N SER A 759 5.75 5.09 -12.59
CA SER A 759 6.05 5.40 -11.19
C SER A 759 5.06 6.42 -10.61
N ASP A 760 4.41 6.08 -9.50
CA ASP A 760 3.39 6.89 -8.85
C ASP A 760 3.74 7.20 -7.39
N ALA A 761 4.28 8.40 -7.18
CA ALA A 761 4.57 8.97 -5.87
C ALA A 761 3.46 9.94 -5.43
N SER A 762 2.31 9.39 -5.03
CA SER A 762 1.10 10.15 -4.67
C SER A 762 0.82 10.24 -3.17
N GLY A 763 0.00 11.20 -2.77
CA GLY A 763 -0.84 11.12 -1.56
C GLY A 763 -0.88 12.36 -0.66
N VAL A 764 -1.00 12.16 0.66
CA VAL A 764 -1.44 13.18 1.62
C VAL A 764 -0.55 13.28 2.88
N ALA A 765 -0.31 14.49 3.38
CA ALA A 765 0.23 14.76 4.73
C ALA A 765 -0.69 15.71 5.52
N SER A 766 -1.00 15.38 6.79
CA SER A 766 -2.02 16.08 7.58
C SER A 766 -1.62 16.33 9.04
N SER A 767 -2.08 17.45 9.61
CA SER A 767 -1.68 17.92 10.94
C SER A 767 -2.65 18.98 11.47
N SER A 768 -2.44 19.44 12.70
CA SER A 768 -3.11 20.63 13.25
C SER A 768 -2.19 21.86 13.43
N LEU A 769 -0.90 21.74 13.10
CA LEU A 769 0.11 22.79 13.33
C LEU A 769 1.04 23.00 12.13
N PHE A 770 1.59 21.92 11.58
CA PHE A 770 2.41 21.99 10.37
C PHE A 770 2.26 20.70 9.57
N SER A 771 2.16 20.82 8.24
CA SER A 771 2.22 19.70 7.31
C SER A 771 3.32 19.95 6.29
N ILE A 772 4.14 18.93 6.02
CA ILE A 772 5.22 18.97 5.03
C ILE A 772 5.17 17.69 4.20
N GLY A 773 4.95 17.84 2.90
CA GLY A 773 4.98 16.75 1.93
C GLY A 773 6.04 17.03 0.86
N TYR A 774 6.92 16.06 0.63
CA TYR A 774 7.78 15.99 -0.55
C TYR A 774 7.57 14.64 -1.21
N VAL A 775 7.22 14.65 -2.49
CA VAL A 775 7.12 13.45 -3.33
C VAL A 775 7.92 13.63 -4.61
N GLN A 776 8.58 12.56 -5.03
CA GLN A 776 9.21 12.46 -6.33
C GLN A 776 8.93 11.10 -6.96
N ALA A 777 8.59 11.11 -8.24
CA ALA A 777 8.59 9.94 -9.11
C ALA A 777 9.65 10.12 -10.20
N HIS A 778 10.31 9.03 -10.61
CA HIS A 778 11.19 9.00 -11.77
C HIS A 778 10.95 7.72 -12.57
N ALA A 779 10.34 7.86 -13.75
CA ALA A 779 10.20 6.78 -14.71
C ALA A 779 11.34 6.84 -15.75
N THR A 780 11.88 5.68 -16.13
CA THR A 780 12.90 5.57 -17.19
C THR A 780 12.65 4.35 -18.05
N ALA A 781 12.22 4.53 -19.30
CA ALA A 781 12.03 3.47 -20.29
C ALA A 781 13.01 3.66 -21.46
N THR A 782 13.75 2.62 -21.85
CA THR A 782 14.84 2.77 -22.83
C THR A 782 15.00 1.56 -23.75
N VAL A 783 15.23 1.81 -25.04
CA VAL A 783 15.62 0.79 -26.03
C VAL A 783 16.84 1.27 -26.84
N ASP A 784 17.97 0.60 -26.69
CA ASP A 784 19.27 1.02 -27.25
C ASP A 784 19.82 -0.04 -28.21
N ILE A 785 19.74 0.25 -29.51
CA ILE A 785 20.06 -0.66 -30.60
C ILE A 785 21.39 -0.26 -31.25
N LYS A 786 22.46 -1.00 -30.91
CA LYS A 786 23.84 -0.67 -31.28
C LYS A 786 24.14 -0.88 -32.77
N ASP A 787 25.37 -0.54 -33.15
CA ASP A 787 25.85 -0.72 -34.53
C ASP A 787 25.83 -2.20 -34.96
N ASN A 788 25.70 -2.44 -36.26
CA ASN A 788 25.64 -3.75 -36.91
C ASN A 788 24.50 -4.69 -36.44
N VAL A 789 23.52 -4.23 -35.66
CA VAL A 789 22.33 -5.04 -35.30
C VAL A 789 21.43 -5.27 -36.51
N HIS A 790 20.92 -6.50 -36.67
CA HIS A 790 20.00 -6.89 -37.75
C HIS A 790 18.72 -7.48 -37.16
N ILE A 791 17.58 -6.80 -37.33
CA ILE A 791 16.26 -7.28 -36.95
C ILE A 791 15.47 -7.59 -38.22
N THR A 792 14.96 -8.82 -38.33
CA THR A 792 14.12 -9.27 -39.44
C THR A 792 12.87 -9.98 -38.91
N ALA A 793 11.70 -9.56 -39.39
CA ALA A 793 10.40 -10.19 -39.12
C ALA A 793 9.67 -10.46 -40.44
N THR A 794 9.00 -11.61 -40.56
CA THR A 794 8.10 -11.88 -41.71
C THR A 794 6.87 -10.97 -41.67
N ASP A 795 6.39 -10.63 -40.48
CA ASP A 795 5.18 -9.85 -40.28
C ASP A 795 5.50 -8.43 -39.77
N ALA A 796 5.28 -8.12 -38.49
CA ALA A 796 5.53 -6.79 -37.94
C ALA A 796 6.89 -6.68 -37.21
N VAL A 797 7.45 -5.47 -37.17
CA VAL A 797 8.42 -5.07 -36.13
C VAL A 797 7.82 -3.92 -35.34
N VAL A 798 7.71 -4.09 -34.01
CA VAL A 798 7.22 -3.07 -33.08
C VAL A 798 8.32 -2.81 -32.06
N ILE A 799 8.69 -1.54 -31.87
CA ILE A 799 9.70 -1.11 -30.91
C ILE A 799 9.16 0.09 -30.13
N THR A 800 8.90 -0.07 -28.84
CA THR A 800 8.37 1.00 -27.98
C THR A 800 9.21 1.24 -26.74
N ALA A 801 9.23 2.50 -26.31
CA ALA A 801 9.56 2.91 -24.96
C ALA A 801 8.37 3.74 -24.47
N SER A 802 7.75 3.39 -23.36
CA SER A 802 6.67 4.17 -22.75
C SER A 802 6.98 4.40 -21.29
N GLY A 803 6.75 5.61 -20.79
CA GLY A 803 6.92 5.84 -19.36
C GLY A 803 5.97 6.87 -18.77
N ASP A 804 5.54 6.61 -17.55
CA ASP A 804 4.53 7.40 -16.86
C ASP A 804 5.07 7.81 -15.49
N SER A 805 5.11 9.12 -15.21
CA SER A 805 5.65 9.66 -13.95
C SER A 805 4.62 10.57 -13.28
N THR A 806 4.02 10.06 -12.21
CA THR A 806 3.03 10.78 -11.40
C THR A 806 3.63 11.17 -10.05
N ALA A 807 3.67 12.45 -9.73
CA ALA A 807 4.09 12.96 -8.43
C ALA A 807 3.01 13.88 -7.86
N SER A 808 2.24 13.42 -6.87
CA SER A 808 1.09 14.16 -6.32
C SER A 808 1.16 14.28 -4.80
N ILE A 809 1.03 15.49 -4.24
CA ILE A 809 1.07 15.68 -2.79
C ILE A 809 0.13 16.80 -2.31
N ASP A 810 -0.88 16.41 -1.53
CA ASP A 810 -1.77 17.30 -0.80
C ASP A 810 -1.34 17.43 0.67
N THR A 811 -1.25 18.66 1.16
CA THR A 811 -0.76 18.97 2.51
C THR A 811 -1.72 19.87 3.26
N SER A 812 -2.27 19.42 4.38
CA SER A 812 -3.24 20.20 5.17
C SER A 812 -2.88 20.38 6.64
N THR A 813 -3.22 21.54 7.21
CA THR A 813 -3.12 21.81 8.66
C THR A 813 -4.48 21.95 9.35
N ASP A 814 -5.55 21.40 8.76
CA ASP A 814 -6.91 21.79 9.12
C ASP A 814 -7.35 21.40 10.55
N ARG A 815 -8.34 22.13 11.06
CA ARG A 815 -8.84 21.97 12.44
C ARG A 815 -10.36 21.89 12.46
N ASP A 816 -10.88 20.66 12.52
CA ASP A 816 -12.31 20.42 12.70
C ASP A 816 -12.81 20.93 14.06
N VAL A 817 -14.04 21.43 14.07
CA VAL A 817 -14.72 22.05 15.21
C VAL A 817 -15.13 21.05 16.29
N ASP A 818 -15.27 19.77 15.95
CA ASP A 818 -15.66 18.71 16.89
C ASP A 818 -14.45 17.98 17.52
N SER A 819 -13.21 18.19 17.06
CA SER A 819 -12.04 17.36 17.46
C SER A 819 -10.99 18.03 18.35
N THR A 820 -10.71 19.34 18.22
CA THR A 820 -9.69 20.03 19.05
C THR A 820 -10.21 21.29 19.75
N PRO A 821 -10.01 21.46 21.08
CA PRO A 821 -10.30 22.72 21.77
C PRO A 821 -9.44 23.86 21.21
N ASN A 822 -10.06 25.00 20.88
CA ASN A 822 -9.35 26.18 20.36
C ASN A 822 -8.26 26.65 21.35
N PRO A 823 -6.96 26.61 20.99
CA PRO A 823 -5.86 27.00 21.89
C PRO A 823 -5.64 28.52 21.97
N GLY A 824 -6.44 29.33 21.25
CA GLY A 824 -6.44 30.79 21.34
C GLY A 824 -5.41 31.49 20.46
N GLY A 825 -5.28 32.80 20.64
CA GLY A 825 -4.63 33.72 19.69
C GLY A 825 -3.10 33.68 19.54
N THR A 826 -2.46 32.54 19.80
CA THR A 826 -1.05 32.28 19.48
C THR A 826 -0.87 31.23 18.38
N GLN A 827 -1.95 30.75 17.75
CA GLN A 827 -1.90 29.76 16.67
C GLN A 827 -1.07 30.23 15.47
N PHE A 828 -0.17 29.36 15.04
CA PHE A 828 0.52 29.41 13.76
C PHE A 828 0.20 28.13 12.99
N ALA A 829 0.06 28.21 11.67
CA ALA A 829 -0.03 27.06 10.78
C ALA A 829 0.89 27.21 9.57
N MET A 830 1.51 26.12 9.13
CA MET A 830 2.29 26.05 7.90
C MET A 830 2.03 24.75 7.14
N SER A 831 1.65 24.86 5.87
CA SER A 831 1.58 23.74 4.94
C SER A 831 2.57 23.92 3.79
N LEU A 832 3.30 22.87 3.43
CA LEU A 832 4.31 22.85 2.38
C LEU A 832 4.20 21.56 1.57
N ALA A 833 3.70 21.67 0.34
CA ALA A 833 3.69 20.61 -0.67
C ALA A 833 4.82 20.83 -1.68
N ILE A 834 5.55 19.76 -2.03
CA ILE A 834 6.56 19.73 -3.08
C ILE A 834 6.41 18.44 -3.90
N ALA A 835 6.01 18.57 -5.16
CA ALA A 835 6.01 17.47 -6.13
C ALA A 835 7.17 17.62 -7.13
N ASN A 836 7.75 16.51 -7.58
CA ASN A 836 8.76 16.47 -8.64
C ASN A 836 8.57 15.21 -9.51
N ALA A 837 8.06 15.37 -10.73
CA ALA A 837 7.87 14.27 -11.68
C ALA A 837 8.99 14.27 -12.73
N GLN A 838 9.58 13.11 -13.01
CA GLN A 838 10.73 12.97 -13.91
C GLN A 838 10.54 11.78 -14.85
N LEU A 839 10.75 11.98 -16.15
CA LEU A 839 10.46 10.99 -17.18
C LEU A 839 11.52 10.97 -18.28
N ASP A 840 12.21 9.84 -18.41
CA ASP A 840 13.05 9.52 -19.56
C ASP A 840 12.39 8.41 -20.38
N SER A 841 12.10 8.65 -21.66
CA SER A 841 11.55 7.64 -22.58
C SER A 841 12.27 7.72 -23.91
N THR A 842 13.15 6.75 -24.19
CA THR A 842 14.16 6.90 -25.25
C THR A 842 14.32 5.65 -26.12
N ILE A 843 14.41 5.85 -27.43
CA ILE A 843 14.81 4.81 -28.38
C ILE A 843 15.94 5.35 -29.26
N ASP A 844 17.13 4.74 -29.19
CA ASP A 844 18.29 5.09 -30.02
C ASP A 844 18.65 3.92 -30.95
N VAL A 845 18.60 4.15 -32.27
CA VAL A 845 18.98 3.16 -33.30
C VAL A 845 20.23 3.64 -34.04
N ALA A 846 21.33 2.89 -33.90
CA ALA A 846 22.64 3.23 -34.42
C ALA A 846 22.74 3.24 -35.96
N GLN A 847 23.80 3.85 -36.49
CA GLN A 847 23.92 4.17 -37.91
C GLN A 847 24.02 2.94 -38.83
N THR A 848 24.55 1.82 -38.34
CA THR A 848 24.70 0.59 -39.13
C THR A 848 23.68 -0.50 -38.81
N ALA A 849 22.75 -0.25 -37.89
CA ALA A 849 21.64 -1.15 -37.62
C ALA A 849 20.64 -1.20 -38.80
N THR A 850 20.04 -2.38 -39.01
CA THR A 850 19.04 -2.62 -40.07
C THR A 850 17.83 -3.35 -39.49
N ILE A 851 16.64 -2.78 -39.69
CA ILE A 851 15.35 -3.33 -39.26
C ILE A 851 14.48 -3.59 -40.50
N THR A 852 13.97 -4.81 -40.66
CA THR A 852 13.15 -5.21 -41.82
C THR A 852 11.92 -6.00 -41.40
N ALA A 853 10.74 -5.48 -41.69
CA ALA A 853 9.45 -6.13 -41.49
C ALA A 853 8.76 -6.43 -42.82
N GLY A 854 8.06 -7.55 -42.96
CA GLY A 854 7.27 -7.84 -44.16
C GLY A 854 6.02 -6.97 -44.28
N LYS A 855 5.35 -6.68 -43.17
CA LYS A 855 4.10 -5.90 -43.10
C LYS A 855 4.38 -4.48 -42.62
N SER A 856 4.47 -4.24 -41.31
CA SER A 856 4.65 -2.92 -40.69
C SER A 856 5.92 -2.84 -39.82
N ALA A 857 6.55 -1.67 -39.74
CA ALA A 857 7.68 -1.39 -38.84
C ALA A 857 7.41 -0.09 -38.08
N ASN A 858 7.21 -0.16 -36.77
CA ASN A 858 6.88 0.97 -35.91
C ASN A 858 7.92 1.12 -34.79
N ILE A 859 8.40 2.35 -34.60
CA ILE A 859 9.37 2.71 -33.55
C ILE A 859 8.84 3.96 -32.83
N ALA A 860 8.45 3.86 -31.56
CA ALA A 860 7.72 4.92 -30.86
C ALA A 860 8.16 5.08 -29.39
N ALA A 861 8.65 6.25 -29.02
CA ALA A 861 8.81 6.66 -27.63
C ALA A 861 7.59 7.48 -27.19
N SER A 862 6.93 7.08 -26.11
CA SER A 862 5.75 7.72 -25.53
C SER A 862 5.97 8.00 -24.04
N GLY A 863 5.12 8.85 -23.46
CA GLY A 863 4.98 8.92 -22.01
C GLY A 863 4.17 10.10 -21.50
N ASN A 864 3.75 10.01 -20.24
CA ASN A 864 2.99 11.02 -19.53
C ASN A 864 3.72 11.50 -18.26
N VAL A 865 3.76 12.81 -18.02
CA VAL A 865 4.37 13.39 -16.80
C VAL A 865 3.37 14.29 -16.06
N ASP A 866 2.89 13.80 -14.92
CA ASP A 866 1.89 14.48 -14.10
C ASP A 866 2.48 14.91 -12.76
N SER A 867 2.36 16.20 -12.43
CA SER A 867 2.90 16.75 -11.18
C SER A 867 1.89 17.67 -10.50
N SER A 868 1.56 17.37 -9.25
CA SER A 868 0.50 18.05 -8.49
C SER A 868 0.93 18.35 -7.06
N ALA A 869 0.87 19.63 -6.65
CA ALA A 869 1.22 20.07 -5.30
C ALA A 869 0.13 20.98 -4.71
N GLY A 870 -0.60 20.47 -3.72
CA GLY A 870 -1.64 21.21 -3.01
C GLY A 870 -1.26 21.50 -1.55
N ALA A 871 -1.42 22.75 -1.13
CA ALA A 871 -1.13 23.17 0.23
C ALA A 871 -2.28 23.98 0.84
N GLU A 872 -2.88 23.48 1.92
CA GLU A 872 -3.94 24.15 2.67
C GLU A 872 -3.53 24.41 4.13
N ALA A 873 -3.63 25.66 4.57
CA ALA A 873 -3.26 26.07 5.93
C ALA A 873 -4.45 26.73 6.66
N GLY A 874 -5.08 25.98 7.56
CA GLY A 874 -6.22 26.40 8.37
C GLY A 874 -5.85 26.75 9.81
N ILE A 875 -6.43 27.84 10.35
CA ILE A 875 -6.44 28.18 11.78
C ILE A 875 -7.81 28.72 12.21
N PHE A 876 -8.10 28.70 13.52
CA PHE A 876 -9.30 29.35 14.04
C PHE A 876 -9.26 30.88 13.85
N SER A 877 -10.43 31.51 13.76
CA SER A 877 -10.61 32.95 13.49
C SER A 877 -9.93 33.94 14.44
N ASP A 878 -9.41 33.49 15.57
CA ASP A 878 -8.63 34.29 16.54
C ASP A 878 -7.11 34.00 16.52
N GLY A 879 -6.64 33.07 15.69
CA GLY A 879 -5.22 32.73 15.52
C GLY A 879 -4.37 33.81 14.85
N ALA A 880 -3.04 33.62 14.85
CA ALA A 880 -2.08 34.66 14.47
C ALA A 880 -1.74 34.68 12.97
N SER A 881 -1.42 33.54 12.36
CA SER A 881 -1.18 33.43 10.91
C SER A 881 -1.14 31.99 10.40
N ALA A 882 -1.64 31.78 9.18
CA ALA A 882 -1.47 30.56 8.40
C ALA A 882 -0.64 30.84 7.14
N VAL A 883 0.18 29.88 6.71
CA VAL A 883 1.03 29.95 5.52
C VAL A 883 0.90 28.65 4.73
N ALA A 884 0.61 28.75 3.43
CA ALA A 884 0.60 27.59 2.54
C ALA A 884 1.53 27.84 1.34
N VAL A 885 2.25 26.80 0.93
CA VAL A 885 3.17 26.81 -0.21
C VAL A 885 3.05 25.48 -0.96
N GLY A 886 2.54 25.50 -2.18
CA GLY A 886 2.70 24.40 -3.14
C GLY A 886 3.85 24.73 -4.10
N LEU A 887 4.74 23.77 -4.31
CA LEU A 887 5.78 23.78 -5.34
C LEU A 887 5.64 22.52 -6.19
N GLU A 888 5.67 22.67 -7.50
CA GLU A 888 5.58 21.60 -8.47
C GLU A 888 6.80 21.72 -9.41
N PHE A 889 7.27 20.57 -9.89
CA PHE A 889 8.33 20.47 -10.89
C PHE A 889 8.05 19.26 -11.79
N SER A 890 8.14 19.46 -13.10
CA SER A 890 8.17 18.38 -14.10
C SER A 890 9.40 18.51 -15.02
N ASP A 891 10.00 17.38 -15.40
CA ASP A 891 11.04 17.29 -16.43
C ASP A 891 10.84 16.01 -17.25
N ALA A 892 10.79 16.12 -18.59
CA ALA A 892 10.47 15.00 -19.47
C ALA A 892 11.30 15.00 -20.76
N ASN A 893 11.85 13.84 -21.08
CA ASN A 893 12.82 13.59 -22.14
C ASN A 893 12.36 12.42 -23.03
N ILE A 894 11.41 12.70 -23.94
CA ILE A 894 10.90 11.70 -24.89
C ILE A 894 11.65 11.82 -26.22
N THR A 895 12.33 10.75 -26.67
CA THR A 895 13.15 10.78 -27.90
C THR A 895 13.16 9.47 -28.68
N THR A 896 13.16 9.58 -30.02
CA THR A 896 13.27 8.45 -30.95
C THR A 896 14.28 8.79 -32.05
N THR A 897 15.52 8.31 -31.92
CA THR A 897 16.62 8.62 -32.86
C THR A 897 16.91 7.45 -33.80
N VAL A 898 16.38 7.51 -35.03
CA VAL A 898 16.68 6.50 -36.06
C VAL A 898 17.81 6.95 -36.98
N ASN A 899 19.04 6.48 -36.73
CA ASN A 899 20.20 6.71 -37.61
C ASN A 899 20.42 5.57 -38.62
N GLY A 900 19.89 4.38 -38.33
CA GLY A 900 20.03 3.16 -39.14
C GLY A 900 19.07 3.09 -40.34
N THR A 901 18.85 1.86 -40.83
CA THR A 901 17.93 1.59 -41.95
C THR A 901 16.70 0.84 -41.47
N VAL A 902 15.50 1.36 -41.73
CA VAL A 902 14.21 0.70 -41.40
C VAL A 902 13.42 0.46 -42.68
N ILE A 903 12.88 -0.75 -42.84
CA ILE A 903 12.15 -1.21 -44.02
C ILE A 903 10.86 -1.89 -43.58
N ALA A 904 9.71 -1.31 -43.94
CA ALA A 904 8.43 -2.02 -43.96
C ALA A 904 8.11 -2.38 -45.42
N ASN A 905 7.89 -3.66 -45.74
CA ASN A 905 7.61 -4.09 -47.11
C ASN A 905 6.13 -3.92 -47.51
N ALA A 906 5.23 -3.66 -46.54
CA ALA A 906 3.79 -3.46 -46.76
C ALA A 906 3.12 -4.62 -47.53
N ASN A 907 3.45 -5.86 -47.13
CA ASN A 907 2.67 -7.04 -47.48
C ASN A 907 1.20 -6.88 -47.03
N PRO A 908 0.22 -7.58 -47.63
CA PRO A 908 -1.17 -7.57 -47.17
C PRO A 908 -1.27 -7.87 -45.66
N GLY A 909 -2.13 -7.14 -44.93
CA GLY A 909 -2.22 -7.17 -43.46
C GLY A 909 -1.62 -5.95 -42.75
N TYR A 910 -0.77 -5.15 -43.42
CA TYR A 910 0.00 -4.02 -42.84
C TYR A 910 -0.78 -2.82 -42.23
N PHE A 911 -2.09 -2.93 -42.00
CA PHE A 911 -2.91 -1.88 -41.37
C PHE A 911 -2.88 -2.04 -39.85
N VAL A 912 -2.69 -0.93 -39.13
CA VAL A 912 -2.66 -0.89 -37.64
C VAL A 912 -3.77 -0.01 -37.06
N LYS A 913 -4.66 0.49 -37.93
CA LYS A 913 -5.80 1.35 -37.60
C LYS A 913 -6.99 0.85 -38.40
N PHE A 914 -8.08 0.53 -37.71
CA PHE A 914 -9.22 -0.19 -38.27
C PHE A 914 -10.46 0.69 -38.22
N GLU A 915 -10.96 1.03 -39.40
CA GLU A 915 -12.13 1.89 -39.57
C GLU A 915 -13.34 1.02 -39.91
N ILE A 916 -14.18 0.72 -38.91
CA ILE A 916 -15.26 -0.27 -39.03
C ILE A 916 -16.65 0.37 -39.11
N ASP A 917 -17.60 -0.37 -39.71
CA ASP A 917 -19.03 -0.09 -39.59
C ASP A 917 -19.69 -1.19 -38.72
N PRO A 918 -20.00 -0.92 -37.43
CA PRO A 918 -20.59 -1.90 -36.52
C PRO A 918 -22.06 -2.27 -36.84
N LEU A 919 -22.58 -1.81 -37.98
CA LEU A 919 -23.91 -2.13 -38.50
C LEU A 919 -23.86 -3.02 -39.75
N VAL A 920 -22.67 -3.50 -40.16
CA VAL A 920 -22.56 -4.46 -41.26
C VAL A 920 -23.24 -5.78 -40.87
N GLU A 921 -24.01 -6.35 -41.80
CA GLU A 921 -24.67 -7.65 -41.61
C GLU A 921 -23.72 -8.78 -42.01
N ALA A 922 -23.80 -9.94 -41.34
CA ALA A 922 -22.90 -11.09 -41.57
C ALA A 922 -22.92 -11.64 -43.02
N ALA A 923 -23.98 -11.37 -43.77
CA ALA A 923 -24.11 -11.65 -45.20
C ALA A 923 -25.19 -10.77 -45.84
N ASP A 924 -25.17 -10.62 -47.16
CA ASP A 924 -26.19 -9.88 -47.94
C ASP A 924 -27.60 -10.48 -47.83
N TYR A 925 -27.70 -11.80 -47.62
CA TYR A 925 -28.96 -12.57 -47.63
C TYR A 925 -28.92 -13.81 -46.72
N GLU A 926 -30.08 -14.33 -46.33
CA GLU A 926 -30.21 -15.64 -45.66
C GLU A 926 -30.50 -16.78 -46.66
N SER A 927 -29.97 -17.98 -46.39
CA SER A 927 -30.28 -19.19 -47.18
C SER A 927 -31.77 -19.61 -47.18
N THR A 928 -32.60 -18.98 -46.33
CA THR A 928 -34.04 -19.23 -46.23
C THR A 928 -34.90 -18.39 -47.19
N GLU A 929 -34.30 -17.43 -47.90
CA GLU A 929 -35.03 -16.34 -48.54
C GLU A 929 -35.37 -16.53 -50.03
N THR A 930 -36.18 -15.59 -50.55
CA THR A 930 -36.36 -15.35 -51.98
C THR A 930 -36.07 -13.88 -52.28
N ILE A 931 -34.87 -13.61 -52.76
CA ILE A 931 -34.33 -12.27 -52.95
C ILE A 931 -34.90 -11.62 -54.22
N THR A 932 -35.07 -10.30 -54.19
CA THR A 932 -35.64 -9.52 -55.30
C THR A 932 -34.59 -8.80 -56.16
N LYS A 933 -33.32 -8.83 -55.74
CA LYS A 933 -32.15 -8.48 -56.57
C LYS A 933 -31.75 -9.66 -57.48
N THR A 934 -30.86 -9.39 -58.43
CA THR A 934 -30.15 -10.44 -59.20
C THR A 934 -29.00 -10.92 -58.34
N LEU A 935 -28.84 -12.24 -58.17
CA LEU A 935 -27.66 -12.77 -57.47
C LEU A 935 -26.46 -12.66 -58.43
N VAL A 936 -25.38 -12.01 -58.00
CA VAL A 936 -24.16 -11.82 -58.80
C VAL A 936 -22.93 -12.42 -58.11
N ALA A 937 -21.85 -12.64 -58.87
CA ALA A 937 -20.60 -13.12 -58.30
C ALA A 937 -20.06 -12.11 -57.27
N GLY A 938 -19.80 -12.57 -56.05
CA GLY A 938 -19.44 -11.74 -54.89
C GLY A 938 -20.52 -11.68 -53.81
N ASP A 939 -21.80 -11.82 -54.15
CA ASP A 939 -22.91 -11.82 -53.20
C ASP A 939 -22.75 -12.93 -52.14
N THR A 940 -23.00 -12.61 -50.87
CA THR A 940 -22.85 -13.54 -49.73
C THR A 940 -24.19 -14.07 -49.23
N VAL A 941 -24.19 -15.29 -48.67
CA VAL A 941 -25.39 -15.93 -48.09
C VAL A 941 -25.06 -16.64 -46.78
N LYS A 942 -25.79 -16.35 -45.70
CA LYS A 942 -25.67 -17.04 -44.40
C LYS A 942 -26.47 -18.35 -44.40
N VAL A 943 -25.82 -19.47 -44.06
CA VAL A 943 -26.43 -20.81 -44.00
C VAL A 943 -27.15 -20.99 -42.66
N VAL A 944 -28.45 -20.68 -42.63
CA VAL A 944 -29.26 -20.59 -41.40
C VAL A 944 -29.43 -21.94 -40.67
N SER A 945 -29.20 -23.05 -41.35
CA SER A 945 -29.24 -24.39 -40.76
C SER A 945 -28.27 -25.33 -41.49
N ALA A 946 -27.55 -26.16 -40.74
CA ALA A 946 -26.51 -27.03 -41.25
C ALA A 946 -26.92 -27.78 -42.54
N TYR A 947 -26.07 -27.71 -43.56
CA TYR A 947 -26.39 -28.05 -44.94
C TYR A 947 -25.44 -29.12 -45.48
N ASP A 948 -26.00 -30.22 -45.97
CA ASP A 948 -25.29 -31.32 -46.63
C ASP A 948 -26.16 -31.84 -47.77
N SER A 949 -25.69 -31.72 -49.03
CA SER A 949 -26.35 -32.34 -50.19
C SER A 949 -25.66 -33.63 -50.65
N GLY A 950 -24.54 -34.00 -50.01
CA GLY A 950 -23.66 -35.09 -50.40
C GLY A 950 -22.85 -34.81 -51.67
N ILE A 951 -22.65 -33.53 -52.03
CA ILE A 951 -21.91 -33.12 -53.24
C ILE A 951 -20.54 -32.52 -52.87
N GLY A 952 -20.45 -31.76 -51.77
CA GLY A 952 -19.20 -31.23 -51.23
C GLY A 952 -18.97 -31.56 -49.76
N ASN A 953 -18.36 -30.62 -49.03
CA ASN A 953 -18.19 -30.72 -47.57
C ASN A 953 -19.47 -30.22 -46.87
N PRO A 954 -19.95 -30.89 -45.79
CA PRO A 954 -21.05 -30.39 -44.98
C PRO A 954 -20.74 -29.01 -44.40
N LEU A 955 -21.69 -28.08 -44.50
CA LEU A 955 -21.58 -26.74 -43.92
C LEU A 955 -22.33 -26.70 -42.57
N PRO A 956 -21.72 -26.25 -41.48
CA PRO A 956 -22.41 -25.93 -40.23
C PRO A 956 -23.58 -24.94 -40.39
N ALA A 957 -24.40 -24.81 -39.35
CA ALA A 957 -25.30 -23.66 -39.25
C ALA A 957 -24.46 -22.42 -38.90
N GLY A 958 -24.77 -21.28 -39.48
CA GLY A 958 -24.05 -20.01 -39.30
C GLY A 958 -23.10 -19.68 -40.45
N THR A 959 -22.50 -20.68 -41.12
CA THR A 959 -21.48 -20.50 -42.17
C THR A 959 -21.90 -19.51 -43.26
N ILE A 960 -21.03 -18.56 -43.60
CA ILE A 960 -21.23 -17.65 -44.73
C ILE A 960 -20.63 -18.27 -45.99
N VAL A 961 -21.32 -18.13 -47.13
CA VAL A 961 -20.81 -18.56 -48.43
C VAL A 961 -20.96 -17.46 -49.49
N GLN A 962 -19.87 -17.16 -50.19
CA GLN A 962 -19.84 -16.23 -51.33
C GLN A 962 -20.20 -16.95 -52.64
N TYR A 963 -21.03 -16.31 -53.47
CA TYR A 963 -21.41 -16.82 -54.78
C TYR A 963 -20.29 -16.60 -55.82
N LEU A 964 -19.87 -17.68 -56.49
CA LEU A 964 -18.87 -17.68 -57.56
C LEU A 964 -19.46 -17.89 -58.96
N GLY A 965 -20.79 -18.09 -59.05
CA GLY A 965 -21.47 -18.37 -60.32
C GLY A 965 -21.78 -17.14 -61.17
N ALA A 966 -22.41 -17.36 -62.33
CA ALA A 966 -22.83 -16.30 -63.23
C ALA A 966 -24.24 -15.77 -62.89
N ASP A 967 -24.47 -14.47 -63.10
CA ASP A 967 -25.67 -13.70 -62.77
C ASP A 967 -26.98 -14.50 -62.84
N VAL A 968 -27.67 -14.64 -61.69
CA VAL A 968 -28.96 -15.34 -61.59
C VAL A 968 -30.09 -14.30 -61.60
N PRO A 969 -30.90 -14.19 -62.68
CA PRO A 969 -31.88 -13.12 -62.80
C PRO A 969 -33.00 -13.17 -61.76
N GLN A 970 -33.33 -12.01 -61.21
CA GLN A 970 -34.36 -11.82 -60.18
C GLN A 970 -35.77 -12.32 -60.57
N PRO A 971 -36.58 -12.80 -59.61
CA PRO A 971 -36.23 -13.09 -58.21
C PRO A 971 -35.54 -14.46 -58.06
N VAL A 972 -34.57 -14.55 -57.14
CA VAL A 972 -33.80 -15.78 -56.89
C VAL A 972 -34.27 -16.42 -55.59
N ASN A 973 -34.55 -17.72 -55.58
CA ASN A 973 -35.00 -18.45 -54.38
C ASN A 973 -33.85 -19.27 -53.79
N LEU A 974 -33.24 -18.76 -52.73
CA LEU A 974 -32.05 -19.32 -52.10
C LEU A 974 -32.34 -20.70 -51.48
N THR A 975 -33.56 -20.95 -51.02
CA THR A 975 -34.01 -22.28 -50.53
C THR A 975 -33.94 -23.42 -51.56
N THR A 976 -33.65 -23.11 -52.83
CA THR A 976 -33.50 -24.10 -53.92
C THR A 976 -32.08 -24.21 -54.49
N MET A 977 -31.12 -23.53 -53.88
CA MET A 977 -29.70 -23.63 -54.23
C MET A 977 -28.98 -24.72 -53.43
N VAL A 978 -27.78 -25.07 -53.89
CA VAL A 978 -26.90 -26.09 -53.30
C VAL A 978 -25.64 -25.39 -52.83
N PHE A 979 -25.51 -25.20 -51.52
CA PHE A 979 -24.47 -24.35 -50.92
C PHE A 979 -23.14 -25.07 -50.71
N ASP A 980 -23.14 -26.41 -50.62
CA ASP A 980 -21.92 -27.24 -50.57
C ASP A 980 -21.27 -27.48 -51.95
N ASP A 981 -21.79 -26.89 -53.04
CA ASP A 981 -21.16 -26.96 -54.36
C ASP A 981 -19.98 -25.98 -54.45
N ALA A 982 -18.78 -26.48 -54.15
CA ALA A 982 -17.51 -25.76 -54.23
C ALA A 982 -17.12 -25.25 -55.64
N THR A 983 -17.97 -25.42 -56.66
CA THR A 983 -17.82 -24.78 -57.98
C THR A 983 -18.74 -23.58 -58.21
N LEU A 984 -19.65 -23.32 -57.26
CA LEU A 984 -20.60 -22.21 -57.25
C LEU A 984 -20.53 -21.37 -55.97
N TRP A 985 -19.99 -21.92 -54.88
CA TRP A 985 -19.89 -21.29 -53.57
C TRP A 985 -18.52 -21.50 -52.96
N GLN A 986 -18.06 -20.53 -52.18
CA GLN A 986 -16.87 -20.61 -51.35
C GLN A 986 -17.21 -20.12 -49.93
N PRO A 987 -16.90 -20.89 -48.88
CA PRO A 987 -16.95 -20.40 -47.49
C PRO A 987 -16.02 -19.20 -47.31
N VAL A 988 -16.48 -18.20 -46.55
CA VAL A 988 -15.76 -16.94 -46.26
C VAL A 988 -16.08 -16.48 -44.84
N SER A 989 -15.12 -15.81 -44.19
CA SER A 989 -15.33 -15.12 -42.91
C SER A 989 -16.42 -14.03 -43.02
N GLU A 990 -17.03 -13.67 -41.89
CA GLU A 990 -17.85 -12.45 -41.79
C GLU A 990 -17.03 -11.19 -42.16
N PRO A 991 -17.67 -10.12 -42.70
CA PRO A 991 -16.95 -8.94 -43.18
C PRO A 991 -16.39 -8.08 -42.05
N ALA A 992 -15.22 -7.47 -42.30
CA ALA A 992 -14.56 -6.51 -41.39
C ALA A 992 -15.51 -5.41 -40.90
N GLY A 993 -15.64 -5.34 -39.58
CA GLY A 993 -16.58 -4.52 -38.83
C GLY A 993 -17.80 -5.25 -38.26
N PHE A 994 -18.00 -6.53 -38.59
CA PHE A 994 -19.05 -7.33 -37.98
C PHE A 994 -18.79 -7.54 -36.48
N VAL A 995 -19.84 -7.35 -35.67
CA VAL A 995 -19.80 -7.53 -34.21
C VAL A 995 -20.63 -8.76 -33.84
N ASP A 996 -19.98 -9.78 -33.29
CA ASP A 996 -20.60 -10.97 -32.75
C ASP A 996 -20.93 -10.78 -31.26
N TYR A 997 -22.11 -10.23 -31.03
CA TYR A 997 -22.69 -9.97 -29.72
C TYR A 997 -22.95 -11.24 -28.86
N GLU A 998 -22.90 -12.46 -29.42
CA GLU A 998 -23.09 -13.70 -28.64
C GLU A 998 -21.77 -14.21 -28.03
N ASN A 999 -20.62 -13.78 -28.55
CA ASN A 999 -19.29 -14.26 -28.17
C ASN A 999 -18.28 -13.15 -27.79
N ASP A 1000 -18.74 -11.91 -27.64
CA ASP A 1000 -17.93 -10.70 -27.36
C ASP A 1000 -16.75 -10.49 -28.34
N LEU A 1001 -16.99 -10.77 -29.63
CA LEU A 1001 -16.00 -10.76 -30.70
C LEU A 1001 -16.27 -9.65 -31.74
N ILE A 1002 -15.21 -9.01 -32.25
CA ILE A 1002 -15.26 -8.06 -33.36
C ILE A 1002 -14.32 -8.53 -34.47
N ASN A 1003 -14.83 -8.73 -35.69
CA ASN A 1003 -13.97 -8.92 -36.87
C ASN A 1003 -13.45 -7.55 -37.30
N ILE A 1004 -12.12 -7.39 -37.40
CA ILE A 1004 -11.48 -6.16 -37.89
C ILE A 1004 -10.78 -6.36 -39.24
N GLY A 1005 -10.83 -7.57 -39.78
CA GLY A 1005 -10.12 -8.00 -40.98
C GLY A 1005 -8.68 -8.45 -40.67
N PRO A 1006 -7.89 -8.85 -41.69
CA PRO A 1006 -6.55 -9.40 -41.48
C PRO A 1006 -5.63 -8.43 -40.75
N HIS A 1007 -5.08 -8.87 -39.62
CA HIS A 1007 -4.28 -8.08 -38.69
C HIS A 1007 -3.09 -8.86 -38.13
N GLU A 1008 -2.10 -8.13 -37.60
CA GLU A 1008 -0.91 -8.69 -36.95
C GLU A 1008 -0.91 -8.44 -35.43
N LEU A 1009 -2.04 -7.98 -34.90
CA LEU A 1009 -2.20 -7.68 -33.48
C LEU A 1009 -2.13 -8.96 -32.66
N VAL A 1010 -1.42 -8.89 -31.55
CA VAL A 1010 -1.37 -9.95 -30.55
C VAL A 1010 -2.20 -9.59 -29.33
N THR A 1011 -2.39 -10.56 -28.44
CA THR A 1011 -2.92 -10.31 -27.10
C THR A 1011 -2.03 -9.28 -26.39
N GLU A 1012 -2.64 -8.44 -25.55
CA GLU A 1012 -2.01 -7.27 -24.88
C GLU A 1012 -1.76 -6.03 -25.75
N ASP A 1013 -1.81 -6.09 -27.10
CA ASP A 1013 -1.73 -4.88 -27.93
C ASP A 1013 -2.87 -3.89 -27.59
N THR A 1014 -2.58 -2.59 -27.56
CA THR A 1014 -3.55 -1.57 -27.11
C THR A 1014 -4.31 -0.90 -28.26
N PHE A 1015 -5.61 -0.67 -28.07
CA PHE A 1015 -6.49 0.11 -28.94
C PHE A 1015 -7.18 1.26 -28.21
N THR A 1016 -7.03 2.50 -28.68
CA THR A 1016 -7.99 3.56 -28.37
C THR A 1016 -9.24 3.42 -29.25
N TYR A 1017 -10.39 3.17 -28.62
CA TYR A 1017 -11.67 3.10 -29.32
C TYR A 1017 -12.32 4.48 -29.46
N THR A 1018 -12.84 4.80 -30.64
CA THR A 1018 -13.59 6.05 -30.89
C THR A 1018 -14.84 5.80 -31.74
N ASN A 1019 -16.03 6.07 -31.19
CA ASN A 1019 -17.32 5.98 -31.89
C ASN A 1019 -17.57 7.14 -32.88
N ARG A 1020 -16.67 8.13 -32.90
CA ARG A 1020 -16.65 9.27 -33.82
C ARG A 1020 -17.96 10.08 -33.83
N ARG A 1021 -18.52 10.27 -32.64
CA ARG A 1021 -19.78 10.98 -32.34
C ARG A 1021 -21.05 10.21 -32.78
N GLY A 1022 -20.94 8.87 -32.86
CA GLY A 1022 -22.05 7.93 -33.00
C GLY A 1022 -22.61 7.48 -31.64
N THR A 1023 -23.04 6.22 -31.56
CA THR A 1023 -23.40 5.49 -30.33
C THR A 1023 -22.50 4.28 -30.21
N SER A 1024 -21.82 4.12 -29.07
CA SER A 1024 -20.84 3.05 -28.87
C SER A 1024 -21.40 1.63 -29.00
N ILE A 1025 -20.50 0.68 -29.24
CA ILE A 1025 -20.76 -0.76 -29.28
C ILE A 1025 -20.74 -1.29 -27.84
N GLY A 1026 -21.85 -1.83 -27.35
CA GLY A 1026 -21.90 -2.54 -26.06
C GLY A 1026 -21.37 -1.75 -24.87
N GLY A 1027 -20.44 -2.35 -24.13
CA GLY A 1027 -19.68 -1.73 -23.05
C GLY A 1027 -18.53 -0.79 -23.47
N LEU A 1028 -18.30 -0.57 -24.78
CA LEU A 1028 -17.18 0.28 -25.21
C LEU A 1028 -17.41 1.78 -24.95
N VAL A 1029 -16.41 2.46 -24.40
CA VAL A 1029 -16.45 3.88 -24.01
C VAL A 1029 -15.65 4.73 -25.01
N ASP A 1030 -16.27 5.80 -25.51
CA ASP A 1030 -15.66 6.70 -26.51
C ASP A 1030 -14.40 7.39 -25.95
N GLY A 1031 -13.24 7.11 -26.54
CA GLY A 1031 -11.93 7.61 -26.09
C GLY A 1031 -11.23 6.75 -25.03
N ARG A 1032 -11.77 5.60 -24.62
CA ARG A 1032 -11.09 4.67 -23.71
C ARG A 1032 -10.12 3.76 -24.50
N THR A 1033 -8.96 3.48 -23.91
CA THR A 1033 -8.02 2.46 -24.39
C THR A 1033 -8.38 1.08 -23.83
N TYR A 1034 -8.28 0.06 -24.67
CA TYR A 1034 -8.57 -1.34 -24.38
C TYR A 1034 -7.41 -2.22 -24.82
N PHE A 1035 -7.23 -3.35 -24.16
CA PHE A 1035 -6.24 -4.37 -24.51
C PHE A 1035 -6.87 -5.41 -25.43
N VAL A 1036 -6.16 -5.79 -26.49
CA VAL A 1036 -6.56 -6.83 -27.44
C VAL A 1036 -6.39 -8.20 -26.80
N ILE A 1037 -7.26 -9.13 -27.17
CA ILE A 1037 -7.07 -10.56 -27.03
C ILE A 1037 -7.24 -11.13 -28.44
N ALA A 1038 -6.12 -11.46 -29.08
CA ALA A 1038 -6.12 -12.05 -30.43
C ALA A 1038 -6.68 -13.47 -30.39
N GLN A 1039 -7.18 -13.98 -31.51
CA GLN A 1039 -7.70 -15.34 -31.64
C GLN A 1039 -6.89 -16.11 -32.69
N GLU A 1040 -6.60 -17.39 -32.43
CA GLU A 1040 -5.96 -18.27 -33.40
C GLU A 1040 -6.97 -18.83 -34.42
N ASP A 1041 -6.54 -19.07 -35.66
CA ASP A 1041 -7.31 -19.79 -36.69
C ASP A 1041 -7.50 -21.26 -36.27
N ASP A 1042 -8.74 -21.71 -36.02
CA ASP A 1042 -9.02 -23.12 -35.75
C ASP A 1042 -9.11 -23.90 -37.09
N PRO A 1043 -8.18 -24.84 -37.38
CA PRO A 1043 -8.24 -25.63 -38.61
C PRO A 1043 -9.47 -26.56 -38.70
N ALA A 1044 -10.32 -26.64 -37.67
CA ALA A 1044 -11.63 -27.28 -37.69
C ALA A 1044 -12.80 -26.38 -38.15
N THR A 1045 -12.62 -25.05 -38.26
CA THR A 1045 -13.62 -24.06 -38.71
C THR A 1045 -13.34 -23.43 -40.10
N PRO A 1046 -12.95 -24.18 -41.18
CA PRO A 1046 -12.40 -23.65 -42.45
C PRO A 1046 -13.40 -22.93 -43.39
N GLY A 1047 -14.38 -22.24 -42.83
CA GLY A 1047 -15.22 -21.24 -43.46
C GLY A 1047 -15.41 -19.98 -42.61
N ARG A 1048 -14.72 -19.87 -41.47
CA ARG A 1048 -14.39 -18.66 -40.74
C ARG A 1048 -12.86 -18.57 -40.75
N ASP A 1049 -12.32 -17.37 -40.57
CA ASP A 1049 -10.91 -17.17 -40.28
C ASP A 1049 -10.91 -16.46 -38.93
N GLU A 1050 -10.65 -17.21 -37.86
CA GLU A 1050 -10.70 -16.67 -36.50
C GLU A 1050 -9.59 -15.63 -36.26
N SER A 1051 -8.51 -15.62 -37.05
CA SER A 1051 -7.38 -14.67 -36.94
C SER A 1051 -7.68 -13.23 -37.43
N GLU A 1052 -8.86 -13.00 -38.01
CA GLU A 1052 -9.38 -11.65 -38.30
C GLU A 1052 -10.13 -11.01 -37.12
N TRP A 1053 -10.24 -11.69 -35.97
CA TRP A 1053 -11.11 -11.31 -34.87
C TRP A 1053 -10.36 -11.05 -33.56
N VAL A 1054 -10.84 -10.04 -32.83
CA VAL A 1054 -10.36 -9.68 -31.49
C VAL A 1054 -11.49 -9.74 -30.46
N LYS A 1055 -11.15 -10.15 -29.24
CA LYS A 1055 -11.87 -9.75 -28.03
C LYS A 1055 -11.12 -8.59 -27.38
N LEU A 1056 -11.75 -7.93 -26.40
CA LEU A 1056 -11.18 -6.75 -25.73
C LEU A 1056 -11.24 -6.91 -24.21
N ALA A 1057 -10.27 -6.33 -23.49
CA ALA A 1057 -10.21 -6.23 -22.04
C ALA A 1057 -9.91 -4.79 -21.57
N GLU A 1058 -10.25 -4.46 -20.32
CA GLU A 1058 -10.11 -3.11 -19.76
C GLU A 1058 -8.75 -2.82 -19.11
N ASN A 1059 -7.95 -3.86 -18.87
CA ASN A 1059 -6.56 -3.81 -18.40
C ASN A 1059 -5.82 -5.09 -18.82
N GLU A 1060 -4.50 -5.05 -18.72
CA GLU A 1060 -3.55 -6.10 -19.13
C GLU A 1060 -3.83 -7.43 -18.44
N LEU A 1061 -3.94 -7.44 -17.09
CA LEU A 1061 -4.20 -8.67 -16.33
C LEU A 1061 -5.49 -9.37 -16.76
N ARG A 1062 -6.54 -8.62 -17.15
CA ARG A 1062 -7.77 -9.20 -17.71
C ARG A 1062 -7.60 -9.71 -19.14
N ALA A 1063 -6.69 -9.15 -19.95
CA ALA A 1063 -6.35 -9.70 -21.26
C ALA A 1063 -5.62 -11.03 -21.12
N ILE A 1064 -4.59 -11.07 -20.29
CA ILE A 1064 -3.81 -12.28 -19.95
C ILE A 1064 -4.74 -13.38 -19.42
N GLN A 1065 -5.54 -13.08 -18.38
CA GLN A 1065 -6.47 -14.04 -17.80
C GLN A 1065 -7.56 -14.51 -18.79
N ALA A 1066 -7.99 -13.66 -19.73
CA ALA A 1066 -8.91 -14.07 -20.78
C ALA A 1066 -8.26 -14.99 -21.83
N ALA A 1067 -6.97 -14.82 -22.12
CA ALA A 1067 -6.21 -15.67 -23.03
C ALA A 1067 -5.98 -17.08 -22.45
N TYR A 1068 -5.67 -17.18 -21.15
CA TYR A 1068 -5.71 -18.45 -20.41
C TYR A 1068 -7.14 -19.03 -20.21
N GLY A 1069 -8.17 -18.39 -20.77
CA GLY A 1069 -9.53 -18.94 -20.83
C GLY A 1069 -10.40 -18.69 -19.58
N ILE A 1070 -10.03 -17.75 -18.71
CA ILE A 1070 -10.80 -17.44 -17.49
C ILE A 1070 -12.05 -16.61 -17.85
N ASP A 1071 -13.22 -17.17 -17.55
CA ASP A 1071 -14.54 -16.56 -17.81
C ASP A 1071 -14.70 -15.15 -17.20
N GLY A 1072 -15.40 -14.26 -17.94
CA GLY A 1072 -15.84 -12.96 -17.42
C GLY A 1072 -14.77 -11.86 -17.35
N LYS A 1073 -13.61 -12.07 -18.00
CA LYS A 1073 -12.50 -11.11 -18.07
C LYS A 1073 -12.59 -10.13 -19.25
N THR A 1074 -13.25 -10.52 -20.34
CA THR A 1074 -13.52 -9.69 -21.52
C THR A 1074 -14.50 -8.54 -21.27
N VAL A 1075 -14.56 -7.58 -22.20
CA VAL A 1075 -15.58 -6.54 -22.29
C VAL A 1075 -16.83 -7.10 -22.94
N ASN A 1076 -17.97 -6.97 -22.26
CA ASN A 1076 -19.27 -7.36 -22.80
C ASN A 1076 -19.73 -6.39 -23.92
N LEU A 1077 -20.01 -6.93 -25.10
CA LEU A 1077 -20.44 -6.18 -26.28
C LEU A 1077 -21.97 -6.11 -26.42
N GLU A 1078 -22.76 -6.90 -25.68
CA GLU A 1078 -24.22 -6.81 -25.73
C GLU A 1078 -24.72 -5.40 -25.35
N PRO A 1079 -25.61 -4.78 -26.16
CA PRO A 1079 -26.27 -3.55 -25.76
C PRO A 1079 -27.14 -3.78 -24.52
N SER A 1080 -26.69 -3.28 -23.37
CA SER A 1080 -27.37 -3.48 -22.09
C SER A 1080 -28.87 -3.13 -22.15
N VAL A 1081 -29.69 -3.76 -21.30
CA VAL A 1081 -31.17 -3.65 -21.32
C VAL A 1081 -31.70 -2.21 -21.08
N LEU A 1082 -30.83 -1.27 -20.72
CA LEU A 1082 -31.13 0.17 -20.57
C LEU A 1082 -30.39 1.08 -21.58
N GLY A 1083 -29.46 0.52 -22.35
CA GLY A 1083 -28.67 1.23 -23.35
C GLY A 1083 -29.36 1.39 -24.70
N THR A 1084 -28.68 2.07 -25.61
CA THR A 1084 -29.00 2.16 -27.02
C THR A 1084 -28.08 1.23 -27.81
N SER A 1085 -28.61 0.56 -28.84
CA SER A 1085 -27.79 -0.15 -29.83
C SER A 1085 -26.74 0.78 -30.44
N ALA A 1086 -25.60 0.22 -30.85
CA ALA A 1086 -24.61 0.92 -31.66
C ALA A 1086 -25.26 1.60 -32.87
N ASP A 1087 -24.74 2.76 -33.27
CA ASP A 1087 -25.16 3.49 -34.47
C ASP A 1087 -24.08 4.49 -34.89
N ASN A 1088 -23.95 4.74 -36.19
CA ASN A 1088 -22.92 5.63 -36.72
C ASN A 1088 -23.37 7.11 -36.64
N ASN A 1089 -22.43 8.04 -36.76
CA ASN A 1089 -22.76 9.44 -37.03
C ASN A 1089 -23.18 9.58 -38.51
N LYS A 1090 -24.50 9.71 -38.77
CA LYS A 1090 -25.08 9.67 -40.13
C LYS A 1090 -25.64 11.02 -40.58
N HIS A 1091 -25.25 11.48 -41.77
CA HIS A 1091 -25.73 12.73 -42.36
C HIS A 1091 -26.40 12.51 -43.72
N SER A 1092 -27.68 12.85 -43.82
CA SER A 1092 -28.46 12.78 -45.07
C SER A 1092 -28.50 14.14 -45.78
N PHE A 1093 -28.34 14.13 -47.10
CA PHE A 1093 -28.34 15.34 -47.95
C PHE A 1093 -28.98 15.05 -49.32
N THR A 1094 -29.20 16.09 -50.13
CA THR A 1094 -29.82 15.95 -51.47
C THR A 1094 -28.94 16.53 -52.57
N SER A 1095 -29.35 16.31 -53.82
CA SER A 1095 -28.76 16.93 -55.01
C SER A 1095 -28.68 18.48 -54.98
N ASP A 1096 -29.51 19.16 -54.19
CA ASP A 1096 -29.42 20.63 -53.98
C ASP A 1096 -28.24 21.03 -53.06
N ASN A 1097 -27.60 20.06 -52.38
CA ASN A 1097 -26.51 20.31 -51.42
C ASN A 1097 -25.10 20.10 -52.01
N VAL A 1098 -24.98 19.71 -53.29
CA VAL A 1098 -23.72 19.38 -53.95
C VAL A 1098 -23.28 20.52 -54.87
N ASP A 1099 -22.14 21.15 -54.59
CA ASP A 1099 -21.55 22.18 -55.45
C ASP A 1099 -20.37 21.60 -56.25
N LEU A 1100 -20.63 21.33 -57.54
CA LEU A 1100 -19.63 20.83 -58.50
C LEU A 1100 -18.56 21.88 -58.85
N SER A 1101 -18.77 23.17 -58.56
CA SER A 1101 -17.80 24.24 -58.85
C SER A 1101 -16.71 24.38 -57.78
N THR A 1102 -16.96 23.85 -56.59
CA THR A 1102 -16.02 23.73 -55.47
C THR A 1102 -15.71 22.27 -55.11
N SER A 1103 -16.40 21.30 -55.72
CA SER A 1103 -16.35 19.88 -55.31
C SER A 1103 -16.61 19.70 -53.81
N SER A 1104 -17.70 20.30 -53.32
CA SER A 1104 -18.06 20.29 -51.90
C SER A 1104 -19.51 19.89 -51.66
N VAL A 1105 -19.75 19.23 -50.53
CA VAL A 1105 -21.08 18.83 -50.04
C VAL A 1105 -21.44 19.66 -48.81
N THR A 1106 -22.65 20.22 -48.79
CA THR A 1106 -23.22 20.86 -47.59
C THR A 1106 -24.04 19.83 -46.81
N LEU A 1107 -23.68 19.52 -45.57
CA LEU A 1107 -24.42 18.60 -44.71
C LEU A 1107 -25.42 19.37 -43.85
N PRO A 1108 -26.75 19.30 -44.11
CA PRO A 1108 -27.75 20.05 -43.38
C PRO A 1108 -28.12 19.36 -42.05
N ARG A 1109 -28.42 20.16 -41.03
CA ARG A 1109 -28.85 19.67 -39.70
C ARG A 1109 -30.22 18.96 -39.66
N ASN A 1110 -30.99 18.97 -40.74
CA ASN A 1110 -32.28 18.28 -40.97
C ASN A 1110 -33.43 18.41 -39.94
N GLY A 1111 -33.22 19.00 -38.77
CA GLY A 1111 -34.19 19.13 -37.67
C GLY A 1111 -33.65 18.69 -36.30
N ASP A 1112 -32.42 18.15 -36.24
CA ASP A 1112 -31.92 17.43 -35.08
C ASP A 1112 -31.58 18.33 -33.88
N THR A 1113 -31.68 17.78 -32.67
CA THR A 1113 -31.53 18.49 -31.40
C THR A 1113 -30.09 18.95 -31.14
N VAL A 1114 -29.13 18.14 -31.57
CA VAL A 1114 -27.68 18.39 -31.62
C VAL A 1114 -27.22 18.17 -33.07
N PHE A 1115 -26.08 18.72 -33.48
CA PHE A 1115 -25.52 18.52 -34.82
C PHE A 1115 -24.08 18.00 -34.70
N ASN A 1116 -23.91 16.70 -34.88
CA ASN A 1116 -22.63 16.00 -34.75
C ASN A 1116 -21.83 16.15 -36.05
N ALA A 1117 -21.25 17.33 -36.26
CA ALA A 1117 -20.38 17.60 -37.41
C ALA A 1117 -19.23 16.57 -37.53
N PHE A 1118 -18.82 16.24 -38.75
CA PHE A 1118 -17.66 15.39 -39.02
C PHE A 1118 -16.33 16.11 -38.78
N GLU A 1119 -15.27 15.33 -38.56
CA GLU A 1119 -13.91 15.76 -38.27
C GLU A 1119 -13.03 15.72 -39.53
N LEU A 1120 -11.89 16.44 -39.51
CA LEU A 1120 -10.91 16.38 -40.60
C LEU A 1120 -10.22 15.01 -40.58
N GLY A 1121 -10.21 14.32 -41.72
CA GLY A 1121 -9.64 12.97 -41.85
C GLY A 1121 -10.58 11.85 -41.41
N GLN A 1122 -11.81 12.14 -40.99
CA GLN A 1122 -12.78 11.10 -40.61
C GLN A 1122 -13.24 10.29 -41.84
N ALA A 1123 -13.19 8.97 -41.74
CA ALA A 1123 -13.76 8.06 -42.74
C ALA A 1123 -15.29 8.07 -42.71
N VAL A 1124 -15.89 8.13 -43.89
CA VAL A 1124 -17.34 8.07 -44.14
C VAL A 1124 -17.66 7.18 -45.34
N VAL A 1125 -18.69 6.34 -45.22
CA VAL A 1125 -19.23 5.54 -46.33
C VAL A 1125 -20.27 6.38 -47.08
N TYR A 1126 -20.18 6.42 -48.42
CA TYR A 1126 -21.15 7.12 -49.26
C TYR A 1126 -22.27 6.20 -49.76
N HIS A 1127 -23.53 6.64 -49.63
CA HIS A 1127 -24.69 5.86 -50.06
C HIS A 1127 -25.65 6.60 -51.00
N GLU A 1128 -26.06 5.92 -52.07
CA GLU A 1128 -27.11 6.31 -53.03
C GLU A 1128 -28.51 5.92 -52.54
N VAL A 1129 -29.13 6.75 -51.70
CA VAL A 1129 -30.45 6.44 -51.11
C VAL A 1129 -31.58 6.46 -52.16
N ALA A 1130 -31.57 7.42 -53.09
CA ALA A 1130 -32.49 7.44 -54.23
C ALA A 1130 -32.06 8.41 -55.34
N GLY A 1131 -32.50 8.13 -56.58
CA GLY A 1131 -32.44 9.04 -57.73
C GLY A 1131 -31.18 8.89 -58.60
N GLY A 1132 -30.05 8.55 -58.01
CA GLY A 1132 -28.79 8.21 -58.70
C GLY A 1132 -27.60 9.09 -58.28
N GLY A 1133 -26.40 8.54 -58.43
CA GLY A 1133 -25.17 9.00 -57.79
C GLY A 1133 -24.57 10.35 -58.18
N ILE A 1134 -23.51 10.66 -57.45
CA ILE A 1134 -22.60 11.78 -57.68
C ILE A 1134 -21.40 11.25 -58.49
N GLY A 1135 -21.16 11.82 -59.67
CA GLY A 1135 -19.99 11.47 -60.49
C GLY A 1135 -18.71 11.88 -59.79
N GLY A 1136 -17.82 10.91 -59.57
CA GLY A 1136 -16.64 11.02 -58.70
C GLY A 1136 -16.74 10.14 -57.45
N LEU A 1137 -17.95 9.74 -57.04
CA LEU A 1137 -18.18 8.82 -55.93
C LEU A 1137 -18.79 7.49 -56.43
N VAL A 1138 -18.74 6.46 -55.59
CA VAL A 1138 -19.30 5.12 -55.82
C VAL A 1138 -20.07 4.69 -54.57
N ASP A 1139 -21.30 4.21 -54.75
CA ASP A 1139 -22.16 3.67 -53.67
C ASP A 1139 -21.44 2.55 -52.89
N GLY A 1140 -21.41 2.65 -51.57
CA GLY A 1140 -20.72 1.71 -50.67
C GLY A 1140 -19.23 1.96 -50.45
N ASN A 1141 -18.57 2.86 -51.20
CA ASN A 1141 -17.16 3.17 -50.97
C ASN A 1141 -16.96 4.05 -49.72
N THR A 1142 -15.84 3.82 -49.03
CA THR A 1142 -15.32 4.72 -47.97
C THR A 1142 -14.56 5.90 -48.59
N TYR A 1143 -14.74 7.08 -48.00
CA TYR A 1143 -14.09 8.34 -48.38
C TYR A 1143 -13.70 9.13 -47.13
N TYR A 1144 -12.73 10.04 -47.25
CA TYR A 1144 -12.19 10.79 -46.11
C TYR A 1144 -12.61 12.26 -46.11
N VAL A 1145 -13.11 12.74 -44.98
CA VAL A 1145 -13.68 14.09 -44.84
C VAL A 1145 -12.59 15.17 -44.85
N VAL A 1146 -12.67 16.07 -45.83
CA VAL A 1146 -11.87 17.30 -45.90
C VAL A 1146 -12.70 18.45 -45.32
N ALA A 1147 -12.35 18.92 -44.13
CA ALA A 1147 -13.03 19.99 -43.41
C ALA A 1147 -12.08 21.13 -43.04
N SER A 1148 -12.58 22.37 -42.97
CA SER A 1148 -11.78 23.50 -42.49
C SER A 1148 -11.55 23.40 -40.99
N THR A 1149 -10.33 23.70 -40.54
CA THR A 1149 -9.97 23.78 -39.10
C THR A 1149 -10.78 24.80 -38.29
N ASN A 1150 -11.52 25.71 -38.95
CA ASN A 1150 -12.48 26.60 -38.31
C ASN A 1150 -13.88 25.98 -38.11
N GLN A 1151 -14.08 24.71 -38.47
CA GLN A 1151 -15.34 23.97 -38.36
C GLN A 1151 -15.21 22.64 -37.57
N THR A 1152 -14.00 22.25 -37.17
CA THR A 1152 -13.74 20.98 -36.46
C THR A 1152 -14.22 21.02 -35.00
N ASN A 1153 -13.90 22.09 -34.27
CA ASN A 1153 -14.26 22.25 -32.85
C ASN A 1153 -15.55 23.08 -32.68
N LEU A 1154 -16.68 22.49 -33.07
CA LEU A 1154 -18.01 23.05 -32.79
C LEU A 1154 -18.61 22.57 -31.46
N GLN A 1155 -17.91 21.76 -30.65
CA GLN A 1155 -18.49 21.10 -29.46
C GLN A 1155 -19.24 22.07 -28.52
N GLY A 1156 -18.66 23.23 -28.23
CA GLY A 1156 -19.28 24.26 -27.38
C GLY A 1156 -20.46 25.03 -28.01
N ASP A 1157 -20.59 25.02 -29.34
CA ASP A 1157 -21.52 25.90 -30.10
C ASP A 1157 -22.44 25.14 -31.10
N THR A 1158 -22.44 23.79 -31.05
CA THR A 1158 -23.27 22.88 -31.89
C THR A 1158 -24.73 23.32 -31.99
N ARG A 1159 -25.29 23.86 -30.90
CA ARG A 1159 -26.68 24.33 -30.81
C ARG A 1159 -27.03 25.43 -31.82
N PHE A 1160 -26.07 26.21 -32.29
CA PHE A 1160 -26.29 27.35 -33.18
C PHE A 1160 -25.87 27.11 -34.64
N THR A 1161 -25.15 26.03 -34.93
CA THR A 1161 -24.83 25.63 -36.31
C THR A 1161 -26.03 24.94 -36.98
N SER A 1162 -26.22 25.22 -38.27
CA SER A 1162 -27.32 24.69 -39.11
C SER A 1162 -26.88 23.77 -40.25
N ALA A 1163 -25.61 23.79 -40.61
CA ALA A 1163 -25.00 22.92 -41.61
C ALA A 1163 -23.46 22.93 -41.51
N GLN A 1164 -22.81 21.87 -41.98
CA GLN A 1164 -21.36 21.83 -42.26
C GLN A 1164 -21.12 21.92 -43.78
N VAL A 1165 -19.91 22.29 -44.21
CA VAL A 1165 -19.48 22.15 -45.61
C VAL A 1165 -18.17 21.37 -45.65
N ILE A 1166 -18.15 20.28 -46.41
CA ILE A 1166 -17.01 19.37 -46.52
C ILE A 1166 -16.65 19.12 -48.00
N GLN A 1167 -15.47 18.56 -48.21
CA GLN A 1167 -15.09 17.88 -49.46
C GLN A 1167 -14.68 16.44 -49.10
N LEU A 1168 -14.42 15.59 -50.09
CA LEU A 1168 -14.07 14.17 -49.88
C LEU A 1168 -12.76 13.82 -50.60
N ALA A 1169 -11.95 12.97 -49.98
CA ALA A 1169 -10.70 12.44 -50.54
C ALA A 1169 -10.71 10.89 -50.60
N GLU A 1170 -9.81 10.30 -51.37
CA GLU A 1170 -9.65 8.84 -51.49
C GLU A 1170 -8.86 8.23 -50.31
N SER A 1171 -8.07 9.05 -49.59
CA SER A 1171 -7.31 8.64 -48.40
C SER A 1171 -7.27 9.71 -47.28
N GLU A 1172 -7.04 9.30 -46.03
CA GLU A 1172 -6.89 10.22 -44.89
C GLU A 1172 -5.72 11.21 -45.10
N ASN A 1173 -4.60 10.71 -45.65
CA ASN A 1173 -3.42 11.51 -45.93
C ASN A 1173 -3.67 12.60 -46.99
N GLU A 1174 -4.49 12.32 -48.01
CA GLU A 1174 -4.96 13.34 -48.95
C GLU A 1174 -5.90 14.35 -48.29
N ALA A 1175 -6.84 13.90 -47.46
CA ALA A 1175 -7.75 14.79 -46.74
C ALA A 1175 -6.98 15.76 -45.82
N ARG A 1176 -6.01 15.27 -45.05
CA ARG A 1176 -5.11 16.07 -44.22
C ARG A 1176 -4.18 16.96 -45.06
N GLY A 1177 -3.79 16.51 -46.25
CA GLY A 1177 -3.06 17.30 -47.25
C GLY A 1177 -3.90 18.35 -48.01
N GLY A 1178 -5.22 18.37 -47.84
CA GLY A 1178 -6.13 19.26 -48.55
C GLY A 1178 -6.37 18.89 -50.03
N VAL A 1179 -6.09 17.64 -50.41
CA VAL A 1179 -6.41 17.05 -51.71
C VAL A 1179 -7.82 16.43 -51.63
N PHE A 1180 -8.61 16.59 -52.69
CA PHE A 1180 -10.00 16.14 -52.74
C PHE A 1180 -10.42 15.73 -54.17
N ILE A 1181 -11.45 14.90 -54.24
CA ILE A 1181 -12.04 14.34 -55.47
C ILE A 1181 -12.78 15.43 -56.26
N GLU A 1182 -12.61 15.46 -57.58
CA GLU A 1182 -13.38 16.34 -58.47
C GLU A 1182 -14.80 15.77 -58.68
N LEU A 1183 -15.82 16.45 -58.17
CA LEU A 1183 -17.21 16.04 -58.33
C LEU A 1183 -17.74 16.49 -59.70
N THR A 1184 -17.96 15.55 -60.62
CA THR A 1184 -18.21 15.85 -62.04
C THR A 1184 -19.69 16.00 -62.42
N SER A 1185 -20.60 15.43 -61.64
CA SER A 1185 -22.05 15.43 -61.93
C SER A 1185 -22.89 15.03 -60.72
N VAL A 1186 -24.16 15.41 -60.68
CA VAL A 1186 -25.15 14.90 -59.72
C VAL A 1186 -26.50 14.73 -60.41
N ALA A 1187 -27.24 13.67 -60.10
CA ALA A 1187 -28.60 13.48 -60.61
C ALA A 1187 -29.61 14.39 -59.89
N ALA A 1188 -30.61 14.91 -60.61
CA ALA A 1188 -31.64 15.76 -60.02
C ALA A 1188 -32.63 14.96 -59.15
N ASP A 1189 -33.32 15.63 -58.23
CA ASP A 1189 -34.29 15.05 -57.29
C ASP A 1189 -33.74 13.84 -56.48
N SER A 1190 -32.41 13.76 -56.35
CA SER A 1190 -31.70 12.62 -55.73
C SER A 1190 -31.32 12.90 -54.27
N SER A 1191 -31.19 11.83 -53.48
CA SER A 1191 -30.91 11.86 -52.03
C SER A 1191 -29.80 10.87 -51.66
N PHE A 1192 -28.95 11.28 -50.72
CA PHE A 1192 -27.68 10.65 -50.38
C PHE A 1192 -27.49 10.58 -48.87
N ARG A 1193 -26.61 9.69 -48.41
CA ARG A 1193 -26.17 9.56 -47.02
C ARG A 1193 -24.65 9.49 -46.94
N LEU A 1194 -24.07 10.05 -45.89
CA LEU A 1194 -22.71 9.76 -45.42
C LEU A 1194 -22.80 9.17 -44.01
N ASP A 1195 -22.19 8.02 -43.80
CA ASP A 1195 -22.17 7.34 -42.50
C ASP A 1195 -20.72 7.27 -42.01
N ALA A 1196 -20.43 7.83 -40.84
CA ALA A 1196 -19.11 7.72 -40.23
C ALA A 1196 -18.78 6.28 -39.84
N LYS A 1197 -17.53 5.88 -40.05
CA LYS A 1197 -16.99 4.67 -39.44
C LYS A 1197 -16.57 4.95 -37.99
N HIS A 1198 -16.68 3.92 -37.16
CA HIS A 1198 -16.01 3.86 -35.85
C HIS A 1198 -14.52 3.56 -36.09
N VAL A 1199 -13.66 3.88 -35.12
CA VAL A 1199 -12.20 3.69 -35.24
C VAL A 1199 -11.68 2.92 -34.03
N PHE A 1200 -10.86 1.91 -34.31
CA PHE A 1200 -9.91 1.32 -33.38
C PHE A 1200 -8.51 1.73 -33.86
N ASP A 1201 -7.82 2.53 -33.06
CA ASP A 1201 -6.53 3.13 -33.39
C ASP A 1201 -5.48 2.61 -32.39
N THR A 1202 -4.40 1.99 -32.87
CA THR A 1202 -3.25 1.56 -32.01
C THR A 1202 -2.33 2.74 -31.67
N GLY A 1203 -2.54 3.91 -32.29
CA GLY A 1203 -1.58 5.02 -32.28
C GLY A 1203 -0.39 4.81 -33.25
N TRP A 1204 -0.20 3.62 -33.79
CA TRP A 1204 0.90 3.28 -34.68
C TRP A 1204 0.68 3.74 -36.12
N SER A 1205 1.75 3.71 -36.93
CA SER A 1205 1.70 4.06 -38.35
C SER A 1205 1.44 2.82 -39.22
N THR A 1206 0.47 2.93 -40.12
CA THR A 1206 0.25 1.95 -41.19
C THR A 1206 1.46 1.93 -42.14
N GLY A 1207 2.20 0.82 -42.15
CA GLY A 1207 3.44 0.68 -42.90
C GLY A 1207 4.67 1.03 -42.07
N LEU A 1208 5.16 2.28 -42.13
CA LEU A 1208 6.39 2.71 -41.44
C LEU A 1208 6.09 3.85 -40.46
N GLY A 1209 6.42 3.66 -39.19
CA GLY A 1209 6.26 4.66 -38.13
C GLY A 1209 7.56 4.95 -37.39
N VAL A 1210 7.82 6.24 -37.17
CA VAL A 1210 8.83 6.73 -36.24
C VAL A 1210 8.21 7.90 -35.49
N VAL A 1211 7.92 7.72 -34.20
CA VAL A 1211 7.08 8.62 -33.38
C VAL A 1211 7.80 8.98 -32.08
N ALA A 1212 7.56 10.19 -31.57
CA ALA A 1212 7.87 10.59 -30.19
C ALA A 1212 6.68 11.42 -29.67
N GLU A 1213 6.08 11.02 -28.55
CA GLU A 1213 4.84 11.59 -28.01
C GLU A 1213 4.93 11.86 -26.51
N LEU A 1214 4.41 13.01 -26.07
CA LEU A 1214 4.47 13.46 -24.67
C LEU A 1214 3.12 14.04 -24.27
N GLU A 1215 2.51 13.46 -23.24
CA GLU A 1215 1.43 14.07 -22.46
C GLU A 1215 1.99 14.62 -21.14
N ALA A 1216 1.34 15.66 -20.58
CA ALA A 1216 1.80 16.30 -19.35
C ALA A 1216 0.70 17.16 -18.70
N ALA A 1217 0.52 17.06 -17.37
CA ALA A 1217 -0.31 17.97 -16.60
C ALA A 1217 0.36 18.46 -15.29
N ASP A 1218 0.70 19.76 -15.28
CA ASP A 1218 1.28 20.45 -14.13
C ASP A 1218 0.20 21.18 -13.30
N ALA A 1219 0.20 20.99 -11.97
CA ALA A 1219 -0.74 21.62 -11.05
C ALA A 1219 -0.08 22.09 -9.74
N ALA A 1220 -0.22 23.37 -9.40
CA ALA A 1220 0.20 23.92 -8.11
C ALA A 1220 -0.93 24.74 -7.47
N SER A 1221 -1.27 24.45 -6.22
CA SER A 1221 -2.28 25.18 -5.45
C SER A 1221 -1.83 25.51 -4.02
N ALA A 1222 -2.26 26.65 -3.50
CA ALA A 1222 -1.96 27.09 -2.14
C ALA A 1222 -3.10 27.95 -1.57
N ALA A 1223 -3.69 27.52 -0.46
CA ALA A 1223 -4.78 28.18 0.25
C ALA A 1223 -4.41 28.40 1.73
N ALA A 1224 -4.66 29.60 2.26
CA ALA A 1224 -4.47 29.91 3.67
C ALA A 1224 -5.71 30.62 4.22
N GLY A 1225 -6.29 30.10 5.30
CA GLY A 1225 -7.65 30.42 5.72
C GLY A 1225 -7.82 30.67 7.22
N LEU A 1226 -8.87 31.44 7.56
CA LEU A 1226 -9.36 31.60 8.92
C LEU A 1226 -10.73 30.91 9.03
N GLN A 1227 -10.80 29.80 9.74
CA GLN A 1227 -12.06 29.10 10.02
C GLN A 1227 -12.87 29.87 11.09
N SER A 1228 -14.09 30.27 10.74
CA SER A 1228 -15.03 30.92 11.66
C SER A 1228 -15.83 29.86 12.42
N ASN A 1229 -15.84 29.95 13.75
CA ASN A 1229 -16.70 29.13 14.60
C ASN A 1229 -18.17 29.64 14.53
N ASP A 1230 -18.84 29.34 13.42
CA ASP A 1230 -20.26 29.63 13.20
C ASP A 1230 -21.08 28.31 13.15
N PRO A 1231 -21.89 28.01 14.18
CA PRO A 1231 -22.63 26.74 14.25
C PRO A 1231 -23.78 26.63 13.21
N ASP A 1232 -24.15 27.74 12.56
CA ASP A 1232 -25.30 27.83 11.66
C ASP A 1232 -24.97 27.61 10.17
N ASN A 1233 -24.06 26.66 9.85
CA ASN A 1233 -24.00 26.01 8.52
C ASN A 1233 -25.44 25.72 8.04
N SER A 1234 -25.84 26.24 6.89
CA SER A 1234 -27.26 26.40 6.59
C SER A 1234 -27.95 25.06 6.30
N LEU A 1235 -29.28 25.08 6.32
CA LEU A 1235 -30.10 23.93 5.88
C LEU A 1235 -29.91 23.58 4.39
N TYR A 1236 -29.10 24.32 3.63
CA TYR A 1236 -28.72 23.98 2.27
C TYR A 1236 -27.33 23.31 2.22
N GLU A 1237 -26.31 23.80 2.93
CA GLU A 1237 -25.03 23.06 3.06
C GLU A 1237 -25.23 21.72 3.77
N LYS A 1238 -25.90 21.71 4.94
CA LYS A 1238 -26.29 20.49 5.69
C LYS A 1238 -27.30 19.59 4.94
N PHE A 1239 -27.68 19.94 3.72
CA PHE A 1239 -28.46 19.13 2.79
C PHE A 1239 -27.63 18.66 1.58
N GLN A 1240 -26.73 19.48 1.03
CA GLN A 1240 -25.71 19.06 0.04
C GLN A 1240 -24.85 17.92 0.61
N GLU A 1241 -24.21 18.18 1.76
CA GLU A 1241 -23.41 17.25 2.57
C GLU A 1241 -24.15 15.93 2.89
N LYS A 1242 -25.46 16.00 3.10
CA LYS A 1242 -26.29 14.82 3.34
C LYS A 1242 -26.82 14.15 2.08
N VAL A 1243 -26.82 14.82 0.93
CA VAL A 1243 -27.25 14.24 -0.35
C VAL A 1243 -26.09 13.54 -1.06
N SER A 1244 -24.85 14.01 -0.93
CA SER A 1244 -23.67 13.23 -1.34
C SER A 1244 -23.53 11.96 -0.51
N THR A 1245 -23.43 12.08 0.82
CA THR A 1245 -23.23 10.92 1.72
C THR A 1245 -24.39 9.91 1.66
N ASN A 1246 -25.65 10.35 1.78
CA ASN A 1246 -26.78 9.43 1.87
C ASN A 1246 -27.24 8.88 0.50
N ALA A 1247 -26.54 9.20 -0.60
CA ALA A 1247 -26.69 8.48 -1.87
C ALA A 1247 -25.86 7.19 -1.83
N PHE A 1248 -24.53 7.33 -1.66
CA PHE A 1248 -23.59 6.21 -1.53
C PHE A 1248 -23.99 5.24 -0.42
N ASP A 1249 -24.28 5.73 0.80
CA ASP A 1249 -24.64 4.89 1.95
C ASP A 1249 -25.90 4.03 1.70
N LYS A 1250 -26.80 4.45 0.80
CA LYS A 1250 -27.98 3.64 0.38
C LYS A 1250 -27.73 2.72 -0.80
N ILE A 1251 -26.75 3.02 -1.64
CA ILE A 1251 -26.30 2.14 -2.71
C ILE A 1251 -25.50 0.99 -2.09
N LEU A 1252 -24.60 1.31 -1.14
CA LEU A 1252 -23.85 0.36 -0.34
C LEU A 1252 -24.78 -0.56 0.47
N GLN A 1253 -25.75 -0.01 1.23
CA GLN A 1253 -26.80 -0.80 1.91
C GLN A 1253 -27.77 -1.52 0.96
N GLY A 1254 -27.70 -1.25 -0.35
CA GLY A 1254 -28.37 -2.02 -1.39
C GLY A 1254 -27.53 -3.23 -1.82
N LEU A 1255 -26.26 -3.02 -2.12
CA LEU A 1255 -25.30 -4.03 -2.60
C LEU A 1255 -24.88 -5.02 -1.50
N THR A 1256 -24.52 -4.56 -0.30
CA THR A 1256 -24.11 -5.41 0.83
C THR A 1256 -25.26 -6.18 1.48
N LYS A 1257 -26.39 -6.30 0.78
CA LYS A 1257 -27.62 -6.92 1.28
C LYS A 1257 -27.79 -8.37 0.81
N ASP A 1258 -27.17 -8.71 -0.32
CA ASP A 1258 -27.16 -10.06 -0.87
C ASP A 1258 -25.90 -10.85 -0.42
N TYR A 1259 -25.00 -10.20 0.33
CA TYR A 1259 -23.84 -10.76 1.04
C TYR A 1259 -24.04 -10.78 2.58
N ARG A 1260 -25.22 -11.19 3.07
CA ARG A 1260 -25.56 -11.33 4.52
C ARG A 1260 -26.57 -12.43 4.83
#